data_AF-A0A3S3K456-F1
#
_entry.id   AF-A0A3S3K456-F1
#
_cell.length_a   1.000
_cell.length_b   1.000
_cell.length_c   1.000
_cell.angle_alpha   90.00
_cell.angle_beta   90.00
_cell.angle_gamma   90.00
#
_symmetry.space_group_name_H-M   'P 1'
#
loop_
_entity.id
_entity.type
_entity.pdbx_description
1 polymer ?
#
loop_
_entity_poly.entity_id
_entity_poly.type
_entity_poly.pdbx_seq_one_letter_code
_entity_poly.pdbx_strand_id
1 'polypeptide(L)'
;MKLGCGEYVDLSRLDDGQLGEIFEQRRHNPDFLEALNRELNQRESDEALDLQFEVVKARRAFARSANPTASERKPQRSGPVRDWLRAFLSARGIQRPNSRPLYRYRMTDSEFVQAQELLRYLASQGRLAVPDDRSGALFVAFCSEWFRRESDSTFLRWNDPAPDLFPAIPDSAKRDLADRGLRYWRRELRRSESGREFLLTVALEGGFPVRILTSGARAWLRDYLRSIMRRAIASRVDTLQEILEIAEEERGRMRKSYQHDDFVALCSELVERLLDLRRTAEAEGAGGIRNSALLDIRRPGWREDLPIYVPAQDEALVTELLTGLLDEKMTGLSTEGVETRRYLVKSNDRWVPAIQLLADGEIPASKLPNLPKQGRVRAVPTGELGNHLSGELALFEAPIGEQRRWRVLPYTRTAKLLRNFPFTSAVTATLTSPDVAPCPWTWPRGEPLRSDLLVFRDDEGSTAAEPLLRFFRSGSVSSPVKTLYVLFPEDWTIEPASEGAVVEVESLPHLNRKIARLVGTAYFRSGESDSIRFRVEPDTEGREHELEFPSGSTTGFDLADEQCELVVSPVDPLIRDGGKQPRPPRTGELFSRRPREKWALLSGRIEGAGLTEFSLRDPEAGVQIERRLVALFPIGARISGIMKDARSGQIRLEGLPGWTASAADGSCVVDQIDKETLSFKFLGRPLYRLPMTIRPPVGEPCEIVVPLVGRDAAIALADGSILGPGAQVDLGTLRGAVAISPRRTVLHVAAKGTKSGGLSAAVDGQLPLGVLRSAIDEILATLPLQDDLAELEFMGDTRLPIDFNSGNFGPLVTVDLDQVKLVIGYKPPPDCCAARRDKPD
;
A
#
# COMPACT_ATOMS: atom_id res chain seq x y z
N MET A 1 -95.51 -18.60 10.77
CA MET A 1 -96.57 -17.65 11.18
C MET A 1 -96.04 -16.25 10.87
N LYS A 2 -96.68 -15.57 9.91
CA LYS A 2 -96.46 -14.18 9.43
C LYS A 2 -96.50 -13.17 10.62
N LEU A 3 -95.87 -11.99 10.69
CA LEU A 3 -95.28 -10.96 9.80
C LEU A 3 -94.09 -10.31 10.56
N GLY A 4 -93.10 -9.62 9.97
CA GLY A 4 -93.26 -8.46 9.09
C GLY A 4 -91.94 -7.84 8.61
N CYS A 5 -92.09 -7.02 7.55
CA CYS A 5 -91.23 -6.04 6.87
C CYS A 5 -89.70 -6.14 7.05
N GLY A 6 -88.87 -6.19 6.00
CA GLY A 6 -88.98 -5.37 4.80
C GLY A 6 -88.24 -4.04 4.99
N GLU A 7 -86.94 -4.09 5.24
CA GLU A 7 -86.04 -2.94 5.09
C GLU A 7 -84.90 -3.37 4.15
N TYR A 8 -84.95 -2.90 2.91
CA TYR A 8 -83.77 -2.84 2.06
C TYR A 8 -82.87 -1.79 2.69
N VAL A 9 -81.90 -2.23 3.48
CA VAL A 9 -80.89 -1.34 4.06
C VAL A 9 -80.00 -0.87 2.90
N ASP A 10 -80.08 0.42 2.58
CA ASP A 10 -79.23 1.05 1.57
C ASP A 10 -77.81 1.17 2.13
N LEU A 11 -76.93 0.26 1.72
CA LEU A 11 -75.56 0.13 2.22
C LEU A 11 -74.73 1.40 1.97
N SER A 12 -75.11 2.22 0.97
CA SER A 12 -74.41 3.45 0.63
C SER A 12 -74.56 4.57 1.67
N ARG A 13 -75.55 4.48 2.57
CA ARG A 13 -75.85 5.50 3.58
C ARG A 13 -75.29 5.20 4.97
N LEU A 14 -74.66 4.04 5.15
CA LEU A 14 -74.09 3.60 6.42
C LEU A 14 -72.61 3.97 6.51
N ASP A 15 -72.12 4.24 7.72
CA ASP A 15 -70.68 4.39 7.96
C ASP A 15 -69.97 3.03 8.05
N ASP A 16 -68.63 3.03 8.02
CA ASP A 16 -67.84 1.81 7.90
C ASP A 16 -67.93 0.91 9.16
N GLY A 17 -68.13 1.52 10.33
CA GLY A 17 -68.39 0.80 11.58
C GLY A 17 -69.74 0.08 11.56
N GLN A 18 -70.79 0.76 11.09
CA GLN A 18 -72.14 0.18 10.92
C GLN A 18 -72.15 -0.94 9.87
N LEU A 19 -71.38 -0.80 8.78
CA LEU A 19 -71.21 -1.87 7.79
C LEU A 19 -70.55 -3.11 8.41
N GLY A 20 -69.60 -2.92 9.33
CA GLY A 20 -68.96 -4.00 10.08
C GLY A 20 -69.93 -4.77 10.96
N GLU A 21 -70.83 -4.07 11.68
CA GLU A 21 -71.84 -4.72 12.53
C GLU A 21 -72.85 -5.53 11.71
N ILE A 22 -73.31 -5.00 10.57
CA ILE A 22 -74.25 -5.71 9.69
C ILE A 22 -73.56 -6.89 9.01
N PHE A 23 -72.27 -6.78 8.69
CA PHE A 23 -71.47 -7.90 8.19
C PHE A 23 -71.49 -9.07 9.17
N GLU A 24 -71.20 -8.87 10.45
CA GLU A 24 -71.20 -9.98 11.41
C GLU A 24 -72.59 -10.62 11.58
N GLN A 25 -73.67 -9.83 11.50
CA GLN A 25 -75.04 -10.34 11.57
C GLN A 25 -75.46 -11.14 10.32
N ARG A 26 -74.92 -10.82 9.14
CA ARG A 26 -75.37 -11.37 7.84
C ARG A 26 -74.27 -12.05 7.02
N ARG A 27 -73.12 -12.37 7.64
CA ARG A 27 -71.95 -13.05 7.04
C ARG A 27 -72.23 -14.41 6.39
N HIS A 28 -73.41 -14.98 6.63
CA HIS A 28 -73.84 -16.27 6.07
C HIS A 28 -74.78 -16.14 4.85
N ASN A 29 -75.09 -14.92 4.40
CA ASN A 29 -75.93 -14.68 3.23
C ASN A 29 -75.07 -14.29 2.01
N PRO A 30 -74.98 -15.13 0.96
CA PRO A 30 -74.08 -14.91 -0.18
C PRO A 30 -74.45 -13.68 -1.03
N ASP A 31 -75.74 -13.42 -1.23
CA ASP A 31 -76.21 -12.27 -2.02
C ASP A 31 -75.90 -10.95 -1.30
N PHE A 32 -76.03 -10.94 0.03
CA PHE A 32 -75.65 -9.80 0.86
C PHE A 32 -74.13 -9.55 0.82
N LEU A 33 -73.30 -10.60 0.91
CA LEU A 33 -71.85 -10.47 0.83
C LEU A 33 -71.39 -9.90 -0.52
N GLU A 34 -72.10 -10.20 -1.60
CA GLU A 34 -71.81 -9.66 -2.93
C GLU A 34 -72.19 -8.18 -3.05
N ALA A 35 -73.35 -7.79 -2.51
CA ALA A 35 -73.77 -6.40 -2.44
C ALA A 35 -72.83 -5.55 -1.55
N LEU A 36 -72.49 -6.05 -0.37
CA LEU A 36 -71.57 -5.38 0.56
C LEU A 36 -70.16 -5.24 -0.02
N ASN A 37 -69.64 -6.28 -0.69
CA ASN A 37 -68.34 -6.19 -1.35
C ASN A 37 -68.33 -5.15 -2.48
N ARG A 38 -69.44 -4.96 -3.21
CA ARG A 38 -69.55 -3.94 -4.26
C ARG A 38 -69.56 -2.52 -3.67
N GLU A 39 -70.19 -2.35 -2.51
CA GLU A 39 -70.21 -1.08 -1.78
C GLU A 39 -68.82 -0.75 -1.21
N LEU A 40 -68.16 -1.69 -0.53
CA LEU A 40 -66.82 -1.48 0.04
C LEU A 40 -65.75 -1.21 -1.03
N ASN A 41 -65.91 -1.72 -2.25
CA ASN A 41 -65.02 -1.40 -3.38
C ASN A 41 -65.04 0.08 -3.80
N GLN A 42 -66.05 0.84 -3.38
CA GLN A 42 -66.19 2.26 -3.71
C GLN A 42 -65.70 3.18 -2.58
N ARG A 43 -65.19 2.61 -1.48
CA ARG A 43 -64.73 3.34 -0.29
C ARG A 43 -63.22 3.22 -0.14
N GLU A 44 -62.60 4.31 0.32
CA GLU A 44 -61.13 4.43 0.43
C GLU A 44 -60.63 4.51 1.89
N SER A 45 -61.48 4.25 2.89
CA SER A 45 -61.06 4.24 4.29
C SER A 45 -60.35 2.93 4.67
N ASP A 46 -59.41 3.02 5.61
CA ASP A 46 -58.68 1.84 6.12
C ASP A 46 -59.63 0.82 6.76
N GLU A 47 -60.68 1.28 7.44
CA GLU A 47 -61.71 0.45 8.07
C GLU A 47 -62.58 -0.30 7.03
N ALA A 48 -62.89 0.33 5.90
CA ALA A 48 -63.62 -0.32 4.80
C ALA A 48 -62.76 -1.37 4.08
N LEU A 49 -61.46 -1.11 3.92
CA LEU A 49 -60.49 -2.04 3.33
C LEU A 49 -60.33 -3.30 4.19
N ASP A 50 -60.18 -3.15 5.51
CA ASP A 50 -60.09 -4.27 6.44
C ASP A 50 -61.37 -5.12 6.44
N LEU A 51 -62.54 -4.47 6.44
CA LEU A 51 -63.82 -5.15 6.34
C LEU A 51 -63.98 -5.89 5.00
N GLN A 52 -63.49 -5.30 3.91
CA GLN A 52 -63.53 -5.91 2.58
C GLN A 52 -62.76 -7.24 2.53
N PHE A 53 -61.60 -7.31 3.20
CA PHE A 53 -60.82 -8.55 3.28
C PHE A 53 -61.61 -9.68 3.96
N GLU A 54 -62.30 -9.40 5.07
CA GLU A 54 -63.12 -10.40 5.75
C GLU A 54 -64.38 -10.80 4.94
N VAL A 55 -64.99 -9.86 4.22
CA VAL A 55 -66.10 -10.15 3.28
C VAL A 55 -65.65 -11.09 2.15
N VAL A 56 -64.50 -10.83 1.51
CA VAL A 56 -63.95 -11.69 0.45
C VAL A 56 -63.63 -13.09 0.95
N LYS A 57 -63.13 -13.20 2.18
CA LYS A 57 -62.83 -14.48 2.84
C LYS A 57 -64.10 -15.27 3.13
N ALA A 58 -65.17 -14.63 3.61
CA ALA A 58 -66.48 -15.25 3.80
C ALA A 58 -67.07 -15.75 2.47
N ARG A 59 -66.97 -14.97 1.38
CA ARG A 59 -67.41 -15.40 0.03
C ARG A 59 -66.65 -16.64 -0.47
N ARG A 60 -65.34 -16.70 -0.24
CA ARG A 60 -64.52 -17.87 -0.63
C ARG A 60 -64.85 -19.12 0.18
N ALA A 61 -65.26 -18.99 1.44
CA ALA A 61 -65.72 -20.12 2.24
C ALA A 61 -66.99 -20.76 1.64
N PHE A 62 -67.95 -19.95 1.18
CA PHE A 62 -69.15 -20.43 0.49
C PHE A 62 -68.87 -21.03 -0.90
N ALA A 63 -67.94 -20.45 -1.66
CA ALA A 63 -67.51 -21.01 -2.94
C ALA A 63 -66.82 -22.38 -2.80
N ARG A 64 -66.17 -22.64 -1.64
CA ARG A 64 -65.54 -23.93 -1.33
C ARG A 64 -66.52 -25.00 -0.85
N SER A 65 -67.62 -24.64 -0.17
CA SER A 65 -68.63 -25.60 0.28
C SER A 65 -69.58 -26.07 -0.83
N ALA A 66 -69.70 -25.31 -1.93
CA ALA A 66 -70.63 -25.60 -3.03
C ALA A 66 -70.14 -26.68 -4.02
N ASN A 67 -68.89 -27.15 -3.94
CA ASN A 67 -68.36 -28.16 -4.86
C ASN A 67 -67.62 -29.30 -4.13
N PRO A 68 -68.32 -30.38 -3.71
CA PRO A 68 -67.69 -31.65 -3.46
C PRO A 68 -68.31 -32.72 -4.37
N THR A 69 -67.61 -33.16 -5.43
CA THR A 69 -67.45 -34.57 -5.84
C THR A 69 -66.89 -34.74 -7.27
N ALA A 70 -66.27 -35.91 -7.47
CA ALA A 70 -65.86 -36.57 -8.72
C ALA A 70 -64.47 -36.24 -9.29
N SER A 71 -63.53 -37.11 -8.91
CA SER A 71 -62.26 -37.39 -9.58
C SER A 71 -62.51 -38.08 -10.92
N GLU A 72 -61.88 -37.62 -12.01
CA GLU A 72 -61.48 -38.48 -13.12
C GLU A 72 -60.28 -37.92 -13.89
N ARG A 73 -59.38 -38.83 -14.29
CA ARG A 73 -57.99 -38.59 -14.71
C ARG A 73 -57.88 -37.94 -16.10
N LYS A 74 -57.15 -36.82 -16.19
CA LYS A 74 -56.38 -36.39 -17.37
C LYS A 74 -54.92 -36.21 -16.96
N PRO A 75 -53.93 -36.51 -17.83
CA PRO A 75 -52.52 -36.38 -17.47
C PRO A 75 -52.24 -34.91 -17.15
N GLN A 76 -51.84 -34.61 -15.92
CA GLN A 76 -51.45 -33.26 -15.54
C GLN A 76 -50.22 -32.86 -16.36
N ARG A 77 -50.48 -32.08 -17.42
CA ARG A 77 -49.47 -31.27 -18.08
C ARG A 77 -48.64 -30.61 -16.99
N SER A 78 -47.34 -30.85 -17.00
CA SER A 78 -46.39 -30.08 -16.20
C SER A 78 -46.69 -28.59 -16.34
N GLY A 79 -46.61 -27.84 -15.25
CA GLY A 79 -46.53 -26.39 -15.38
C GLY A 79 -45.20 -26.00 -16.07
N PRO A 80 -45.17 -24.90 -16.85
CA PRO A 80 -44.03 -24.54 -17.70
C PRO A 80 -42.71 -24.37 -16.93
N VAL A 81 -42.77 -23.86 -15.68
CA VAL A 81 -41.60 -23.74 -14.80
C VAL A 81 -41.01 -25.11 -14.41
N ARG A 82 -41.85 -26.14 -14.25
CA ARG A 82 -41.41 -27.50 -13.93
C ARG A 82 -40.63 -28.11 -15.11
N ASP A 83 -41.10 -27.86 -16.32
CA ASP A 83 -40.44 -28.36 -17.53
C ASP A 83 -39.11 -27.67 -17.75
N TRP A 84 -39.05 -26.34 -17.57
CA TRP A 84 -37.80 -25.59 -17.65
C TRP A 84 -36.78 -26.06 -16.60
N LEU A 85 -37.17 -26.19 -15.32
CA LEU A 85 -36.27 -26.68 -14.27
C LEU A 85 -35.76 -28.11 -14.56
N ARG A 86 -36.63 -28.98 -15.10
CA ARG A 86 -36.23 -30.34 -15.49
C ARG A 86 -35.25 -30.32 -16.66
N ALA A 87 -35.51 -29.51 -17.69
CA ALA A 87 -34.62 -29.37 -18.84
C ALA A 87 -33.26 -28.79 -18.41
N PHE A 88 -33.28 -27.72 -17.61
CA PHE A 88 -32.10 -27.06 -17.06
C PHE A 88 -31.23 -28.04 -16.26
N LEU A 89 -31.81 -28.82 -15.35
CA LEU A 89 -31.06 -29.81 -14.56
C LEU A 89 -30.59 -30.99 -15.45
N SER A 90 -31.44 -31.49 -16.34
CA SER A 90 -31.12 -32.63 -17.21
C SER A 90 -29.98 -32.31 -18.18
N ALA A 91 -29.90 -31.08 -18.69
CA ALA A 91 -28.79 -30.63 -19.54
C ALA A 91 -27.42 -30.72 -18.82
N ARG A 92 -27.43 -30.78 -17.50
CA ARG A 92 -26.24 -30.87 -16.62
C ARG A 92 -26.07 -32.26 -16.01
N GLY A 93 -26.79 -33.26 -16.51
CA GLY A 93 -26.71 -34.65 -16.04
C GLY A 93 -27.24 -34.86 -14.62
N ILE A 94 -28.03 -33.93 -14.07
CA ILE A 94 -28.55 -33.98 -12.70
C ILE A 94 -30.08 -34.00 -12.72
N GLN A 95 -30.68 -34.75 -11.79
CA GLN A 95 -32.13 -34.89 -11.69
C GLN A 95 -32.76 -33.97 -10.64
N ARG A 96 -31.94 -33.51 -9.67
CA ARG A 96 -32.35 -32.62 -8.57
C ARG A 96 -31.18 -31.70 -8.21
N PRO A 97 -31.44 -30.52 -7.60
CA PRO A 97 -30.40 -29.67 -7.06
C PRO A 97 -29.52 -30.43 -6.05
N ASN A 98 -28.20 -30.24 -6.14
CA ASN A 98 -27.22 -30.98 -5.36
C ASN A 98 -26.43 -30.06 -4.42
N SER A 99 -27.01 -28.95 -3.98
CA SER A 99 -26.42 -27.93 -3.10
C SER A 99 -25.20 -27.18 -3.64
N ARG A 100 -24.77 -27.41 -4.90
CA ARG A 100 -23.69 -26.60 -5.48
C ARG A 100 -24.15 -25.13 -5.61
N PRO A 101 -23.24 -24.14 -5.49
CA PRO A 101 -23.58 -22.74 -5.76
C PRO A 101 -24.18 -22.54 -7.15
N LEU A 102 -25.10 -21.59 -7.31
CA LEU A 102 -25.85 -21.45 -8.56
C LEU A 102 -24.96 -21.09 -9.77
N TYR A 103 -23.88 -20.32 -9.58
CA TYR A 103 -22.94 -19.98 -10.65
C TYR A 103 -22.31 -21.21 -11.32
N ARG A 104 -22.17 -22.34 -10.59
CA ARG A 104 -21.61 -23.59 -11.13
C ARG A 104 -22.57 -24.34 -12.05
N TYR A 105 -23.83 -23.94 -12.11
CA TYR A 105 -24.75 -24.49 -13.10
C TYR A 105 -24.46 -23.90 -14.48
N ARG A 106 -23.78 -22.74 -14.63
CA ARG A 106 -23.45 -22.16 -15.95
C ARG A 106 -24.70 -22.05 -16.85
N MET A 107 -25.66 -21.22 -16.44
CA MET A 107 -26.86 -20.99 -17.27
C MET A 107 -26.45 -20.37 -18.61
N THR A 108 -26.94 -20.92 -19.70
CA THR A 108 -26.69 -20.44 -21.06
C THR A 108 -27.55 -19.21 -21.37
N ASP A 109 -27.20 -18.47 -22.43
CA ASP A 109 -27.94 -17.25 -22.82
C ASP A 109 -29.40 -17.56 -23.17
N SER A 110 -29.64 -18.66 -23.89
CA SER A 110 -30.99 -19.10 -24.23
C SER A 110 -31.80 -19.49 -23.00
N GLU A 111 -31.18 -20.15 -22.02
CA GLU A 111 -31.83 -20.51 -20.76
C GLU A 111 -32.15 -19.27 -19.91
N PHE A 112 -31.26 -18.27 -19.90
CA PHE A 112 -31.48 -17.00 -19.18
C PHE A 112 -32.65 -16.21 -19.75
N VAL A 113 -32.73 -16.08 -21.08
CA VAL A 113 -33.87 -15.44 -21.76
C VAL A 113 -35.18 -16.18 -21.46
N GLN A 114 -35.17 -17.52 -21.57
CA GLN A 114 -36.35 -18.34 -21.23
C GLN A 114 -36.78 -18.17 -19.77
N ALA A 115 -35.84 -18.09 -18.83
CA ALA A 115 -36.15 -17.87 -17.42
C ALA A 115 -36.82 -16.50 -17.20
N GLN A 116 -36.33 -15.47 -17.89
CA GLN A 116 -36.91 -14.12 -17.84
C GLN A 116 -38.34 -14.08 -18.40
N GLU A 117 -38.59 -14.73 -19.55
CA GLU A 117 -39.93 -14.84 -20.15
C GLU A 117 -40.90 -15.59 -19.22
N LEU A 118 -40.44 -16.68 -18.60
CA LEU A 118 -41.23 -17.43 -17.63
C LEU A 118 -41.57 -16.60 -16.39
N LEU A 119 -40.63 -15.78 -15.89
CA LEU A 119 -40.92 -14.85 -14.79
C LEU A 119 -41.99 -13.83 -15.16
N ARG A 120 -41.92 -13.22 -16.36
CA ARG A 120 -42.96 -12.30 -16.85
C ARG A 120 -44.31 -13.01 -16.98
N TYR A 121 -44.32 -14.23 -17.50
CA TYR A 121 -45.53 -15.05 -17.54
C TYR A 121 -46.11 -15.28 -16.14
N LEU A 122 -45.29 -15.67 -15.15
CA LEU A 122 -45.74 -15.86 -13.77
C LEU A 122 -46.31 -14.57 -13.15
N ALA A 123 -45.69 -13.42 -13.44
CA ALA A 123 -46.18 -12.13 -12.96
C ALA A 123 -47.55 -11.77 -13.53
N SER A 124 -47.77 -12.00 -14.84
CA SER A 124 -49.07 -11.77 -15.49
C SER A 124 -50.22 -12.58 -14.88
N GLN A 125 -49.88 -13.72 -14.25
CA GLN A 125 -50.83 -14.61 -13.56
C GLN A 125 -50.95 -14.29 -12.06
N GLY A 126 -50.31 -13.22 -11.57
CA GLY A 126 -50.26 -12.86 -10.14
C GLY A 126 -49.46 -13.83 -9.26
N ARG A 127 -48.76 -14.80 -9.85
CA ARG A 127 -48.09 -15.89 -9.10
C ARG A 127 -46.78 -15.47 -8.45
N LEU A 128 -46.23 -14.31 -8.80
CA LEU A 128 -45.09 -13.73 -8.09
C LEU A 128 -45.51 -12.98 -6.81
N ALA A 129 -46.78 -12.53 -6.72
CA ALA A 129 -47.34 -11.93 -5.53
C ALA A 129 -47.82 -12.97 -4.50
N VAL A 130 -48.07 -14.21 -4.95
CA VAL A 130 -48.39 -15.36 -4.09
C VAL A 130 -47.40 -16.50 -4.39
N PRO A 131 -46.21 -16.47 -3.77
CA PRO A 131 -45.10 -17.35 -4.12
C PRO A 131 -45.37 -18.84 -3.83
N ASP A 132 -44.94 -19.70 -4.76
CA ASP A 132 -44.78 -21.14 -4.56
C ASP A 132 -43.32 -21.58 -4.79
N ASP A 133 -42.99 -22.81 -4.38
CA ASP A 133 -41.61 -23.31 -4.41
C ASP A 133 -40.98 -23.29 -5.82
N ARG A 134 -41.80 -23.46 -6.88
CA ARG A 134 -41.29 -23.44 -8.27
C ARG A 134 -41.05 -22.01 -8.74
N SER A 135 -41.94 -21.08 -8.39
CA SER A 135 -41.72 -19.66 -8.65
C SER A 135 -40.49 -19.14 -7.91
N GLY A 136 -40.27 -19.57 -6.67
CA GLY A 136 -39.06 -19.25 -5.91
C GLY A 136 -37.79 -19.84 -6.53
N ALA A 137 -37.82 -21.11 -6.95
CA ALA A 137 -36.69 -21.75 -7.62
C ALA A 137 -36.25 -21.02 -8.88
N LEU A 138 -37.21 -20.65 -9.74
CA LEU A 138 -36.96 -19.88 -10.96
C LEU A 138 -36.46 -18.47 -10.64
N PHE A 139 -37.08 -17.80 -9.66
CA PHE A 139 -36.70 -16.47 -9.22
C PHE A 139 -35.25 -16.41 -8.75
N VAL A 140 -34.83 -17.33 -7.87
CA VAL A 140 -33.44 -17.37 -7.39
C VAL A 140 -32.47 -17.69 -8.53
N ALA A 141 -32.80 -18.65 -9.40
CA ALA A 141 -31.95 -18.98 -10.54
C ALA A 141 -31.74 -17.79 -11.49
N PHE A 142 -32.81 -17.07 -11.81
CA PHE A 142 -32.75 -15.88 -12.65
C PHE A 142 -32.00 -14.73 -11.96
N CYS A 143 -32.34 -14.40 -10.71
CA CYS A 143 -31.74 -13.28 -10.01
C CYS A 143 -30.25 -13.49 -9.75
N SER A 144 -29.83 -14.68 -9.32
CA SER A 144 -28.41 -15.03 -9.19
C SER A 144 -27.67 -14.89 -10.51
N GLU A 145 -28.28 -15.35 -11.60
CA GLU A 145 -27.72 -15.23 -12.94
C GLU A 145 -27.65 -13.78 -13.44
N TRP A 146 -28.65 -12.95 -13.10
CA TRP A 146 -28.63 -11.52 -13.40
C TRP A 146 -27.52 -10.80 -12.61
N PHE A 147 -27.36 -11.07 -11.31
CA PHE A 147 -26.28 -10.49 -10.52
C PHE A 147 -24.89 -10.87 -11.07
N ARG A 148 -24.77 -12.08 -11.61
CA ARG A 148 -23.56 -12.54 -12.29
C ARG A 148 -23.30 -11.77 -13.59
N ARG A 149 -24.33 -11.57 -14.42
CA ARG A 149 -24.22 -11.05 -15.81
C ARG A 149 -24.30 -9.53 -15.93
N GLU A 150 -25.27 -8.93 -15.25
CA GLU A 150 -25.77 -7.58 -15.56
C GLU A 150 -25.55 -6.57 -14.44
N SER A 151 -25.30 -7.01 -13.21
CA SER A 151 -25.10 -6.10 -12.07
C SER A 151 -23.82 -5.27 -12.23
N ASP A 152 -23.97 -3.95 -12.29
CA ASP A 152 -22.93 -2.94 -12.43
C ASP A 152 -22.53 -2.28 -11.11
N SER A 153 -23.24 -2.59 -10.02
CA SER A 153 -23.00 -2.05 -8.70
C SER A 153 -23.25 -3.07 -7.60
N THR A 154 -22.60 -2.89 -6.45
CA THR A 154 -22.87 -3.69 -5.25
C THR A 154 -24.02 -3.15 -4.41
N PHE A 155 -24.71 -2.10 -4.86
CA PHE A 155 -25.93 -1.66 -4.19
C PHE A 155 -27.04 -2.66 -4.51
N LEU A 156 -27.36 -3.49 -3.54
CA LEU A 156 -28.38 -4.53 -3.70
C LEU A 156 -29.77 -3.91 -3.64
N ARG A 157 -30.42 -3.79 -4.80
CA ARG A 157 -31.82 -3.37 -4.88
C ARG A 157 -32.66 -4.47 -5.49
N TRP A 158 -33.77 -4.78 -4.84
CA TRP A 158 -34.69 -5.83 -5.25
C TRP A 158 -35.29 -5.62 -6.64
N ASN A 159 -35.29 -4.39 -7.15
CA ASN A 159 -35.94 -4.06 -8.41
C ASN A 159 -34.98 -4.08 -9.61
N ASP A 160 -33.67 -4.04 -9.38
CA ASP A 160 -32.68 -3.94 -10.46
C ASP A 160 -32.66 -5.16 -11.41
N PRO A 161 -32.89 -6.42 -10.95
CA PRO A 161 -32.86 -7.56 -11.87
C PRO A 161 -33.98 -7.59 -12.92
N ALA A 162 -35.10 -6.93 -12.64
CA ALA A 162 -36.20 -6.78 -13.57
C ALA A 162 -36.97 -5.48 -13.25
N PRO A 163 -36.47 -4.31 -13.68
CA PRO A 163 -37.03 -3.01 -13.31
C PRO A 163 -38.43 -2.77 -13.89
N ASP A 164 -38.80 -3.49 -14.95
CA ASP A 164 -40.13 -3.54 -15.55
C ASP A 164 -41.13 -4.38 -14.73
N LEU A 165 -40.65 -5.32 -13.90
CA LEU A 165 -41.47 -6.36 -13.29
C LEU A 165 -41.54 -6.27 -11.76
N PHE A 166 -40.37 -6.11 -11.14
CA PHE A 166 -40.20 -6.25 -9.70
C PHE A 166 -40.75 -5.11 -8.85
N PRO A 167 -40.84 -3.84 -9.33
CA PRO A 167 -41.52 -2.79 -8.56
C PRO A 167 -42.98 -3.09 -8.24
N ALA A 168 -43.68 -3.87 -9.07
CA ALA A 168 -45.08 -4.26 -8.85
C ALA A 168 -45.25 -5.42 -7.86
N ILE A 169 -44.14 -6.06 -7.44
CA ILE A 169 -44.16 -7.19 -6.50
C ILE A 169 -43.86 -6.65 -5.08
N PRO A 170 -44.67 -6.98 -4.06
CA PRO A 170 -44.37 -6.59 -2.68
C PRO A 170 -43.04 -7.17 -2.19
N ASP A 171 -42.28 -6.40 -1.40
CA ASP A 171 -40.98 -6.86 -0.88
C ASP A 171 -41.09 -8.10 0.02
N SER A 172 -42.21 -8.27 0.72
CA SER A 172 -42.50 -9.51 1.46
C SER A 172 -42.57 -10.73 0.56
N ALA A 173 -43.20 -10.60 -0.62
CA ALA A 173 -43.28 -11.67 -1.61
C ALA A 173 -41.92 -11.96 -2.26
N LYS A 174 -41.10 -10.94 -2.52
CA LYS A 174 -39.71 -11.11 -3.01
C LYS A 174 -38.84 -11.88 -2.01
N ARG A 175 -38.96 -11.57 -0.71
CA ARG A 175 -38.27 -12.31 0.36
C ARG A 175 -38.75 -13.76 0.44
N ASP A 176 -40.06 -14.02 0.33
CA ASP A 176 -40.60 -15.39 0.32
C ASP A 176 -40.17 -16.19 -0.93
N LEU A 177 -40.14 -15.55 -2.11
CA LEU A 177 -39.57 -16.14 -3.34
C LEU A 177 -38.10 -16.55 -3.14
N ALA A 178 -37.29 -15.66 -2.57
CA ALA A 178 -35.89 -15.95 -2.28
C ALA A 178 -35.73 -17.09 -1.27
N ASP A 179 -36.48 -17.07 -0.16
CA ASP A 179 -36.46 -18.11 0.87
C ASP A 179 -36.81 -19.50 0.32
N ARG A 180 -37.91 -19.60 -0.43
CA ARG A 180 -38.36 -20.85 -1.08
C ARG A 180 -37.38 -21.32 -2.14
N GLY A 181 -36.86 -20.41 -2.96
CA GLY A 181 -35.89 -20.73 -4.00
C GLY A 181 -34.58 -21.26 -3.43
N LEU A 182 -34.02 -20.60 -2.41
CA LEU A 182 -32.79 -21.06 -1.74
C LEU A 182 -32.99 -22.46 -1.14
N ARG A 183 -34.14 -22.72 -0.50
CA ARG A 183 -34.47 -24.09 -0.03
C ARG A 183 -34.55 -25.11 -1.16
N TYR A 184 -35.15 -24.76 -2.29
CA TYR A 184 -35.21 -25.65 -3.46
C TYR A 184 -33.80 -26.01 -3.96
N TRP A 185 -32.92 -25.01 -4.06
CA TRP A 185 -31.51 -25.19 -4.47
C TRP A 185 -30.62 -25.80 -3.37
N ARG A 186 -31.17 -26.01 -2.15
CA ARG A 186 -30.45 -26.48 -0.96
C ARG A 186 -29.29 -25.55 -0.58
N ARG A 187 -29.57 -24.25 -0.60
CA ARG A 187 -28.65 -23.17 -0.21
C ARG A 187 -29.13 -22.54 1.09
N GLU A 188 -28.20 -22.27 1.99
CA GLU A 188 -28.52 -21.67 3.28
C GLU A 188 -28.74 -20.16 3.15
N LEU A 189 -29.79 -19.65 3.81
CA LEU A 189 -30.06 -18.23 3.86
C LEU A 189 -29.16 -17.54 4.90
N ARG A 190 -28.45 -16.51 4.45
CA ARG A 190 -27.46 -15.79 5.27
C ARG A 190 -28.10 -14.92 6.33
N ARG A 191 -27.34 -14.69 7.40
CA ARG A 191 -27.73 -13.85 8.54
C ARG A 191 -26.58 -12.90 8.88
N SER A 192 -26.89 -11.64 9.10
CA SER A 192 -26.00 -10.58 9.59
C SER A 192 -26.46 -10.10 10.97
N GLU A 193 -25.73 -9.16 11.57
CA GLU A 193 -26.16 -8.45 12.78
C GLU A 193 -27.51 -7.73 12.58
N SER A 194 -27.81 -7.30 11.35
CA SER A 194 -29.06 -6.62 10.99
C SER A 194 -30.22 -7.54 10.58
N GLY A 195 -30.00 -8.87 10.52
CA GLY A 195 -31.06 -9.85 10.27
C GLY A 195 -30.78 -10.80 9.09
N ARG A 196 -31.83 -11.25 8.41
CA ARG A 196 -31.72 -12.20 7.28
C ARG A 196 -31.37 -11.48 5.97
N GLU A 197 -30.31 -11.92 5.31
CA GLU A 197 -29.70 -11.26 4.15
C GLU A 197 -30.12 -11.92 2.82
N PHE A 198 -31.40 -11.82 2.48
CA PHE A 198 -31.98 -12.51 1.31
C PHE A 198 -31.33 -12.12 -0.02
N LEU A 199 -31.31 -10.82 -0.35
CA LEU A 199 -30.84 -10.35 -1.65
C LEU A 199 -29.33 -10.54 -1.81
N LEU A 200 -28.57 -10.31 -0.73
CA LEU A 200 -27.13 -10.58 -0.69
C LEU A 200 -26.84 -12.06 -0.93
N THR A 201 -27.59 -12.96 -0.27
CA THR A 201 -27.45 -14.41 -0.51
C THR A 201 -27.65 -14.74 -1.99
N VAL A 202 -28.76 -14.26 -2.59
CA VAL A 202 -29.06 -14.51 -4.01
C VAL A 202 -28.00 -13.94 -4.94
N ALA A 203 -27.46 -12.75 -4.65
CA ALA A 203 -26.40 -12.13 -5.44
C ALA A 203 -25.12 -12.96 -5.43
N LEU A 204 -24.69 -13.43 -4.25
CA LEU A 204 -23.47 -14.23 -4.08
C LEU A 204 -23.57 -15.63 -4.68
N GLU A 205 -24.77 -16.21 -4.72
CA GLU A 205 -25.03 -17.46 -5.46
C GLU A 205 -24.77 -17.31 -6.97
N GLY A 206 -24.79 -16.09 -7.48
CA GLY A 206 -24.36 -15.72 -8.83
C GLY A 206 -22.84 -15.81 -9.06
N GLY A 207 -22.01 -15.96 -8.04
CA GLY A 207 -20.55 -15.98 -8.19
C GLY A 207 -19.97 -14.58 -8.36
N PHE A 208 -18.78 -14.47 -8.97
CA PHE A 208 -18.07 -13.19 -9.07
C PHE A 208 -18.76 -12.21 -10.05
N PRO A 209 -19.26 -11.04 -9.61
CA PRO A 209 -19.97 -10.11 -10.50
C PRO A 209 -19.01 -9.47 -11.51
N VAL A 210 -19.25 -9.71 -12.79
CA VAL A 210 -18.27 -9.43 -13.86
C VAL A 210 -18.08 -7.93 -14.09
N ARG A 211 -19.12 -7.11 -13.92
CA ARG A 211 -18.98 -5.67 -14.12
C ARG A 211 -18.19 -4.96 -13.01
N ILE A 212 -17.92 -5.63 -11.87
CA ILE A 212 -16.91 -5.14 -10.91
C ILE A 212 -15.52 -5.14 -11.54
N LEU A 213 -15.25 -6.09 -12.45
CA LEU A 213 -13.98 -6.21 -13.18
C LEU A 213 -13.85 -5.16 -14.30
N THR A 214 -14.97 -4.70 -14.87
CA THR A 214 -15.01 -3.75 -16.00
C THR A 214 -15.24 -2.30 -15.57
N SER A 215 -15.66 -2.05 -14.34
CA SER A 215 -15.78 -0.70 -13.75
C SER A 215 -14.45 -0.20 -13.15
N GLY A 216 -14.39 1.07 -12.75
CA GLY A 216 -13.24 1.69 -12.04
C GLY A 216 -12.87 1.05 -10.69
N ALA A 217 -13.47 -0.09 -10.34
CA ALA A 217 -13.14 -0.96 -9.21
C ALA A 217 -12.01 -1.97 -9.52
N ARG A 218 -11.57 -2.09 -10.77
CA ARG A 218 -10.54 -3.06 -11.20
C ARG A 218 -9.22 -3.00 -10.41
N ALA A 219 -8.73 -1.80 -10.10
CA ALA A 219 -7.43 -1.61 -9.49
C ALA A 219 -7.34 -2.22 -8.07
N TRP A 220 -8.25 -1.84 -7.17
CA TRP A 220 -8.21 -2.32 -5.78
C TRP A 220 -8.44 -3.83 -5.68
N LEU A 221 -9.29 -4.38 -6.56
CA LEU A 221 -9.59 -5.81 -6.57
C LEU A 221 -8.41 -6.63 -7.10
N ARG A 222 -7.77 -6.17 -8.18
CA ARG A 222 -6.52 -6.75 -8.68
C ARG A 222 -5.47 -6.78 -7.57
N ASP A 223 -5.30 -5.66 -6.86
CA ASP A 223 -4.30 -5.53 -5.80
C ASP A 223 -4.63 -6.43 -4.60
N TYR A 224 -5.90 -6.58 -4.26
CA TYR A 224 -6.37 -7.51 -3.22
C TYR A 224 -6.11 -8.98 -3.59
N LEU A 225 -6.56 -9.44 -4.77
CA LEU A 225 -6.34 -10.82 -5.23
C LEU A 225 -4.85 -11.14 -5.36
N ARG A 226 -4.06 -10.19 -5.87
CA ARG A 226 -2.60 -10.28 -5.95
C ARG A 226 -1.96 -10.43 -4.57
N SER A 227 -2.40 -9.66 -3.57
CA SER A 227 -1.89 -9.76 -2.20
C SER A 227 -2.10 -11.17 -1.64
N ILE A 228 -3.31 -11.71 -1.77
CA ILE A 228 -3.65 -13.06 -1.30
C ILE A 228 -2.78 -14.11 -2.01
N MET A 229 -2.68 -14.06 -3.35
CA MET A 229 -1.85 -15.01 -4.12
C MET A 229 -0.39 -14.98 -3.70
N ARG A 230 0.20 -13.78 -3.55
CA ARG A 230 1.60 -13.63 -3.12
C ARG A 230 1.82 -14.18 -1.72
N ARG A 231 0.92 -13.87 -0.77
CA ARG A 231 0.99 -14.38 0.60
C ARG A 231 0.81 -15.89 0.67
N ALA A 232 -0.11 -16.45 -0.11
CA ALA A 232 -0.30 -17.90 -0.19
C ALA A 232 0.96 -18.60 -0.72
N ILE A 233 1.59 -18.06 -1.77
CA ILE A 233 2.84 -18.61 -2.33
C ILE A 233 4.03 -18.43 -1.38
N ALA A 234 4.16 -17.26 -0.75
CA ALA A 234 5.24 -16.97 0.19
C ALA A 234 5.17 -17.85 1.44
N SER A 235 3.95 -18.09 1.93
CA SER A 235 3.66 -18.93 3.11
C SER A 235 3.55 -20.42 2.78
N ARG A 236 3.63 -20.82 1.50
CA ARG A 236 3.43 -22.20 1.03
C ARG A 236 2.12 -22.81 1.51
N VAL A 237 1.07 -22.01 1.47
CA VAL A 237 -0.28 -22.39 1.84
C VAL A 237 -0.94 -23.11 0.66
N ASP A 238 -1.59 -24.24 0.96
CA ASP A 238 -2.19 -25.10 -0.06
C ASP A 238 -3.69 -25.37 0.19
N THR A 239 -4.25 -25.00 1.35
CA THR A 239 -5.67 -25.24 1.66
C THR A 239 -6.54 -24.00 1.47
N LEU A 240 -7.79 -24.18 1.03
CA LEU A 240 -8.77 -23.09 0.93
C LEU A 240 -8.98 -22.34 2.25
N GLN A 241 -8.91 -23.04 3.39
CA GLN A 241 -9.11 -22.46 4.72
C GLN A 241 -7.99 -21.46 5.07
N GLU A 242 -6.74 -21.82 4.83
CA GLU A 242 -5.60 -20.93 5.06
C GLU A 242 -5.58 -19.76 4.06
N ILE A 243 -6.00 -19.99 2.81
CA ILE A 243 -6.19 -18.91 1.83
C ILE A 243 -7.29 -17.94 2.29
N LEU A 244 -8.37 -18.48 2.86
CA LEU A 244 -9.46 -17.69 3.44
C LEU A 244 -8.97 -16.85 4.62
N GLU A 245 -8.15 -17.41 5.50
CA GLU A 245 -7.54 -16.65 6.61
C GLU A 245 -6.67 -15.49 6.10
N ILE A 246 -5.85 -15.73 5.06
CA ILE A 246 -5.09 -14.67 4.40
C ILE A 246 -6.04 -13.61 3.82
N ALA A 247 -7.10 -14.03 3.13
CA ALA A 247 -8.06 -13.11 2.52
C ALA A 247 -8.79 -12.26 3.58
N GLU A 248 -9.08 -12.84 4.73
CA GLU A 248 -9.68 -12.16 5.88
C GLU A 248 -8.75 -11.11 6.48
N GLU A 249 -7.48 -11.44 6.66
CA GLU A 249 -6.49 -10.47 7.12
C GLU A 249 -6.27 -9.31 6.14
N GLU A 250 -6.43 -9.57 4.84
CA GLU A 250 -6.28 -8.56 3.79
C GLU A 250 -7.57 -7.78 3.51
N ARG A 251 -8.68 -8.09 4.20
CA ARG A 251 -10.03 -7.50 4.02
C ARG A 251 -9.99 -5.96 3.99
N GLY A 252 -9.09 -5.35 4.76
CA GLY A 252 -8.91 -3.89 4.84
C GLY A 252 -8.54 -3.20 3.52
N ARG A 253 -8.00 -3.93 2.52
CA ARG A 253 -7.70 -3.40 1.18
C ARG A 253 -8.94 -3.19 0.32
N MET A 254 -10.04 -3.83 0.67
CA MET A 254 -11.29 -3.78 -0.08
C MET A 254 -12.06 -2.52 0.29
N ARG A 255 -12.87 -2.00 -0.65
CA ARG A 255 -13.84 -0.95 -0.31
C ARG A 255 -14.85 -1.49 0.70
N LYS A 256 -15.30 -0.65 1.65
CA LYS A 256 -16.23 -1.05 2.72
C LYS A 256 -17.48 -1.80 2.22
N SER A 257 -18.00 -1.44 1.04
CA SER A 257 -19.17 -2.10 0.42
C SER A 257 -18.91 -3.54 -0.06
N TYR A 258 -17.66 -4.03 0.02
CA TYR A 258 -17.21 -5.36 -0.41
C TYR A 258 -16.61 -6.17 0.76
N GLN A 259 -16.55 -5.62 1.97
CA GLN A 259 -15.93 -6.26 3.14
C GLN A 259 -16.86 -7.25 3.85
N HIS A 260 -17.57 -8.08 3.09
CA HIS A 260 -18.46 -9.12 3.61
C HIS A 260 -17.85 -10.50 3.41
N ASP A 261 -18.04 -11.38 4.39
CA ASP A 261 -17.40 -12.69 4.54
C ASP A 261 -17.47 -13.54 3.27
N ASP A 262 -18.57 -13.42 2.53
CA ASP A 262 -18.80 -14.23 1.33
C ASP A 262 -18.10 -13.74 0.10
N PHE A 263 -17.92 -12.44 -0.01
CA PHE A 263 -17.15 -11.88 -1.10
C PHE A 263 -15.65 -12.14 -0.84
N VAL A 264 -15.22 -12.12 0.43
CA VAL A 264 -13.90 -12.62 0.85
C VAL A 264 -13.74 -14.11 0.52
N ALA A 265 -14.74 -14.94 0.81
CA ALA A 265 -14.73 -16.36 0.46
C ALA A 265 -14.70 -16.61 -1.05
N LEU A 266 -15.46 -15.84 -1.84
CA LEU A 266 -15.43 -15.91 -3.31
C LEU A 266 -14.04 -15.51 -3.86
N CYS A 267 -13.41 -14.48 -3.29
CA CYS A 267 -12.04 -14.11 -3.66
C CYS A 267 -11.04 -15.21 -3.29
N SER A 268 -11.22 -15.86 -2.14
CA SER A 268 -10.37 -16.96 -1.69
C SER A 268 -10.47 -18.18 -2.60
N GLU A 269 -11.70 -18.56 -3.01
CA GLU A 269 -11.95 -19.63 -3.96
C GLU A 269 -11.35 -19.33 -5.34
N LEU A 270 -11.47 -18.08 -5.81
CA LEU A 270 -10.83 -17.65 -7.04
C LEU A 270 -9.30 -17.78 -6.96
N VAL A 271 -8.69 -17.31 -5.86
CA VAL A 271 -7.24 -17.39 -5.64
C VAL A 271 -6.77 -18.83 -5.57
N GLU A 272 -7.46 -19.70 -4.84
CA GLU A 272 -7.16 -21.13 -4.78
C GLU A 272 -7.08 -21.74 -6.18
N ARG A 273 -8.09 -21.50 -7.03
CA ARG A 273 -8.12 -22.02 -8.41
C ARG A 273 -7.01 -21.46 -9.27
N LEU A 274 -6.68 -20.18 -9.13
CA LEU A 274 -5.57 -19.55 -9.84
C LEU A 274 -4.22 -20.16 -9.44
N LEU A 275 -4.02 -20.46 -8.16
CA LEU A 275 -2.82 -21.11 -7.66
C LEU A 275 -2.69 -22.55 -8.17
N ASP A 276 -3.79 -23.32 -8.21
CA ASP A 276 -3.81 -24.67 -8.81
C ASP A 276 -3.41 -24.67 -10.29
N LEU A 277 -3.99 -23.76 -11.07
CA LEU A 277 -3.68 -23.60 -12.49
C LEU A 277 -2.22 -23.19 -12.69
N ARG A 278 -1.73 -22.27 -11.85
CA ARG A 278 -0.34 -21.84 -11.87
C ARG A 278 0.62 -22.98 -11.58
N ARG A 279 0.40 -23.75 -10.50
CA ARG A 279 1.23 -24.91 -10.15
C ARG A 279 1.26 -25.94 -11.27
N THR A 280 0.11 -26.19 -11.90
CA THR A 280 0.03 -27.08 -13.08
C THR A 280 0.91 -26.55 -14.21
N ALA A 281 0.80 -25.27 -14.55
CA ALA A 281 1.59 -24.64 -15.61
C ALA A 281 3.10 -24.68 -15.29
N GLU A 282 3.49 -24.36 -14.06
CA GLU A 282 4.89 -24.36 -13.63
C GLU A 282 5.50 -25.77 -13.62
N ALA A 283 4.72 -26.81 -13.28
CA ALA A 283 5.17 -28.20 -13.32
C ALA A 283 5.36 -28.73 -14.75
N GLU A 284 4.57 -28.25 -15.71
CA GLU A 284 4.63 -28.64 -17.12
C GLU A 284 5.57 -27.76 -17.95
N GLY A 285 6.02 -26.63 -17.39
CA GLY A 285 6.81 -25.62 -18.07
C GLY A 285 8.30 -25.94 -18.12
N ALA A 286 8.82 -26.19 -19.31
CA ALA A 286 10.25 -26.13 -19.61
C ALA A 286 10.53 -24.96 -20.56
N GLY A 287 11.19 -23.90 -20.08
CA GLY A 287 11.80 -22.88 -20.96
C GLY A 287 11.06 -21.56 -21.17
N GLY A 288 10.85 -20.77 -20.12
CA GLY A 288 10.59 -19.31 -20.25
C GLY A 288 9.25 -18.89 -20.87
N ILE A 289 8.38 -19.84 -21.19
CA ILE A 289 7.00 -19.58 -21.65
C ILE A 289 6.17 -19.08 -20.47
N ARG A 290 5.31 -18.08 -20.71
CA ARG A 290 4.39 -17.54 -19.72
C ARG A 290 3.35 -18.58 -19.28
N ASN A 291 3.00 -18.61 -17.99
CA ASN A 291 2.07 -19.59 -17.42
C ASN A 291 0.70 -19.59 -18.12
N SER A 292 0.15 -18.40 -18.40
CA SER A 292 -1.11 -18.23 -19.12
C SER A 292 -1.05 -18.80 -20.55
N ALA A 293 0.04 -18.52 -21.27
CA ALA A 293 0.25 -19.00 -22.64
C ALA A 293 0.41 -20.53 -22.66
N LEU A 294 1.05 -21.10 -21.65
CA LEU A 294 1.16 -22.55 -21.52
C LEU A 294 -0.21 -23.21 -21.25
N LEU A 295 -1.02 -22.60 -20.38
CA LEU A 295 -2.38 -23.06 -20.11
C LEU A 295 -3.28 -22.94 -21.35
N ASP A 296 -3.14 -21.89 -22.15
CA ASP A 296 -3.88 -21.73 -23.41
C ASP A 296 -3.56 -22.87 -24.41
N ILE A 297 -2.32 -23.37 -24.41
CA ILE A 297 -1.88 -24.48 -25.26
C ILE A 297 -2.32 -25.84 -24.69
N ARG A 298 -2.11 -26.06 -23.39
CA ARG A 298 -2.23 -27.39 -22.75
C ARG A 298 -3.61 -27.68 -22.19
N ARG A 299 -4.36 -26.64 -21.81
CA ARG A 299 -5.74 -26.72 -21.28
C ARG A 299 -6.62 -25.65 -21.93
N PRO A 300 -6.91 -25.75 -23.24
CA PRO A 300 -7.86 -24.86 -23.89
C PRO A 300 -9.22 -24.98 -23.18
N GLY A 301 -9.62 -23.93 -22.47
CA GLY A 301 -10.82 -23.92 -21.61
C GLY A 301 -10.56 -23.74 -20.11
N TRP A 302 -9.31 -23.62 -19.65
CA TRP A 302 -9.00 -23.44 -18.21
C TRP A 302 -9.72 -22.26 -17.54
N ARG A 303 -10.12 -21.24 -18.30
CA ARG A 303 -10.90 -20.09 -17.80
C ARG A 303 -12.30 -20.50 -17.35
N GLU A 304 -12.84 -21.60 -17.88
CA GLU A 304 -14.14 -22.17 -17.51
C GLU A 304 -14.11 -22.84 -16.12
N ASP A 305 -12.93 -23.13 -15.58
CA ASP A 305 -12.75 -23.71 -14.24
C ASP A 305 -12.78 -22.64 -13.12
N LEU A 306 -12.67 -21.35 -13.47
CA LEU A 306 -12.68 -20.25 -12.50
C LEU A 306 -14.12 -19.86 -12.10
N PRO A 307 -14.35 -19.38 -10.87
CA PRO A 307 -15.64 -18.84 -10.41
C PRO A 307 -15.99 -17.47 -11.05
N ILE A 308 -15.56 -17.24 -12.28
CA ILE A 308 -15.80 -16.06 -13.11
C ILE A 308 -16.37 -16.56 -14.45
N TYR A 309 -17.15 -15.73 -15.12
CA TYR A 309 -17.55 -15.91 -16.52
C TYR A 309 -17.43 -14.58 -17.20
N VAL A 310 -17.12 -14.55 -18.49
CA VAL A 310 -16.87 -13.28 -19.17
C VAL A 310 -17.77 -13.19 -20.39
N PRO A 311 -18.67 -12.18 -20.48
CA PRO A 311 -19.34 -11.86 -21.72
C PRO A 311 -18.31 -11.59 -22.83
N ALA A 312 -18.61 -11.97 -24.08
CA ALA A 312 -17.66 -11.84 -25.21
C ALA A 312 -17.10 -10.42 -25.38
N GLN A 313 -17.89 -9.39 -25.05
CA GLN A 313 -17.49 -7.98 -25.12
C GLN A 313 -16.45 -7.55 -24.07
N ASP A 314 -16.37 -8.26 -22.93
CA ASP A 314 -15.52 -7.95 -21.78
C ASP A 314 -14.37 -8.95 -21.61
N GLU A 315 -14.29 -9.93 -22.52
CA GLU A 315 -13.34 -11.06 -22.49
C GLU A 315 -11.89 -10.60 -22.42
N ALA A 316 -11.54 -9.55 -23.18
CA ALA A 316 -10.19 -8.99 -23.20
C ALA A 316 -9.75 -8.45 -21.83
N LEU A 317 -10.63 -7.76 -21.10
CA LEU A 317 -10.31 -7.10 -19.83
C LEU A 317 -10.10 -8.09 -18.69
N VAL A 318 -10.98 -9.09 -18.61
CA VAL A 318 -10.84 -10.15 -17.61
C VAL A 318 -9.66 -11.05 -17.95
N THR A 319 -9.44 -11.33 -19.24
CA THR A 319 -8.25 -12.06 -19.69
C THR A 319 -6.98 -11.35 -19.27
N GLU A 320 -6.86 -10.03 -19.46
CA GLU A 320 -5.71 -9.27 -19.00
C GLU A 320 -5.50 -9.37 -17.47
N LEU A 321 -6.56 -9.33 -16.66
CA LEU A 321 -6.45 -9.50 -15.21
C LEU A 321 -5.94 -10.89 -14.84
N LEU A 322 -6.58 -11.94 -15.36
CA LEU A 322 -6.25 -13.33 -15.06
C LEU A 322 -4.85 -13.70 -15.56
N THR A 323 -4.51 -13.30 -16.78
CA THR A 323 -3.17 -13.44 -17.36
C THR A 323 -2.14 -12.69 -16.52
N GLY A 324 -2.45 -11.46 -16.08
CA GLY A 324 -1.58 -10.67 -15.22
C GLY A 324 -1.29 -11.33 -13.86
N LEU A 325 -2.29 -11.99 -13.25
CA LEU A 325 -2.14 -12.73 -12.00
C LEU A 325 -1.35 -14.05 -12.19
N LEU A 326 -1.58 -14.76 -13.30
CA LEU A 326 -0.91 -16.05 -13.59
C LEU A 326 0.55 -15.88 -14.05
N ASP A 327 0.84 -14.85 -14.83
CA ASP A 327 2.18 -14.58 -15.39
C ASP A 327 3.05 -13.73 -14.47
N GLU A 328 2.53 -13.34 -13.31
CA GLU A 328 3.25 -12.52 -12.36
C GLU A 328 4.59 -13.20 -12.00
N LYS A 329 5.70 -12.52 -12.30
CA LYS A 329 7.06 -13.03 -12.04
C LYS A 329 7.30 -13.03 -10.54
N MET A 330 7.01 -14.15 -9.90
CA MET A 330 7.25 -14.36 -8.46
C MET A 330 8.69 -14.85 -8.21
N THR A 331 9.65 -14.25 -8.91
CA THR A 331 11.08 -14.56 -8.76
C THR A 331 11.72 -13.64 -7.74
N GLY A 332 12.14 -14.20 -6.60
CA GLY A 332 13.27 -13.72 -5.79
C GLY A 332 13.09 -12.40 -5.01
N LEU A 333 12.82 -12.52 -3.71
CA LEU A 333 13.02 -11.49 -2.67
C LEU A 333 12.47 -10.09 -2.99
N SER A 334 11.20 -10.02 -3.37
CA SER A 334 10.51 -8.76 -3.51
C SER A 334 9.83 -8.37 -2.19
N THR A 335 10.26 -7.25 -1.62
CA THR A 335 9.54 -6.51 -0.60
C THR A 335 8.33 -5.86 -1.27
N GLU A 336 7.37 -6.69 -1.70
CA GLU A 336 6.50 -6.35 -2.84
C GLU A 336 5.37 -5.37 -2.52
N GLY A 337 5.33 -4.90 -1.28
CA GLY A 337 4.75 -3.62 -0.93
C GLY A 337 5.55 -2.86 0.12
N VAL A 338 6.85 -3.17 0.29
CA VAL A 338 7.80 -2.34 1.03
C VAL A 338 8.93 -1.90 0.11
N GLU A 339 8.70 -0.85 -0.68
CA GLU A 339 9.68 -0.31 -1.61
C GLU A 339 9.53 1.19 -1.78
N THR A 340 10.60 1.84 -2.21
CA THR A 340 10.56 3.20 -2.71
C THR A 340 10.36 3.17 -4.22
N ARG A 341 9.43 3.98 -4.71
CA ARG A 341 9.30 4.29 -6.15
C ARG A 341 9.67 5.75 -6.36
N ARG A 342 10.53 6.02 -7.35
CA ARG A 342 10.94 7.38 -7.71
C ARG A 342 10.20 7.83 -8.97
N TYR A 343 9.86 9.11 -9.01
CA TYR A 343 9.03 9.72 -10.04
C TYR A 343 9.57 11.07 -10.47
N LEU A 344 9.27 11.45 -11.70
CA LEU A 344 9.29 12.84 -12.15
C LEU A 344 7.84 13.22 -12.49
N VAL A 345 7.35 14.29 -11.87
CA VAL A 345 5.94 14.73 -11.97
C VAL A 345 5.90 16.15 -12.51
N LYS A 346 5.02 16.44 -13.45
CA LYS A 346 4.79 17.82 -13.90
C LYS A 346 3.75 18.48 -12.98
N SER A 347 4.13 19.58 -12.33
CA SER A 347 3.29 20.35 -11.40
C SER A 347 3.46 21.83 -11.69
N ASN A 348 2.37 22.55 -11.97
CA ASN A 348 2.41 23.97 -12.36
C ASN A 348 3.41 24.20 -13.51
N ASP A 349 3.33 23.37 -14.55
CA ASP A 349 4.26 23.34 -15.71
C ASP A 349 5.73 23.12 -15.40
N ARG A 350 6.07 22.71 -14.16
CA ARG A 350 7.44 22.41 -13.76
C ARG A 350 7.60 20.94 -13.39
N TRP A 351 8.64 20.30 -13.92
CA TRP A 351 9.02 18.96 -13.51
C TRP A 351 9.67 18.96 -12.13
N VAL A 352 9.14 18.14 -11.23
CA VAL A 352 9.67 17.98 -9.87
C VAL A 352 9.94 16.50 -9.57
N PRO A 353 11.07 16.18 -8.93
CA PRO A 353 11.34 14.83 -8.47
C PRO A 353 10.40 14.49 -7.31
N ALA A 354 9.98 13.24 -7.24
CA ALA A 354 9.08 12.76 -6.21
C ALA A 354 9.36 11.30 -5.86
N ILE A 355 8.91 10.88 -4.68
CA ILE A 355 8.92 9.48 -4.27
C ILE A 355 7.54 9.03 -3.79
N GLN A 356 7.26 7.74 -3.93
CA GLN A 356 6.15 7.05 -3.28
C GLN A 356 6.74 5.96 -2.38
N LEU A 357 6.27 5.88 -1.14
CA LEU A 357 6.70 4.85 -0.21
C LEU A 357 5.62 3.78 -0.12
N LEU A 358 5.96 2.57 -0.54
CA LEU A 358 5.18 1.40 -0.18
C LEU A 358 5.73 0.89 1.15
N ALA A 359 4.83 0.64 2.10
CA ALA A 359 5.15 0.21 3.46
C ALA A 359 4.16 -0.86 3.97
N ASP A 360 3.59 -1.61 3.04
CA ASP A 360 2.54 -2.59 3.24
C ASP A 360 2.91 -3.89 2.52
N GLY A 361 3.61 -4.78 3.22
CA GLY A 361 4.12 -6.01 2.63
C GLY A 361 5.01 -6.81 3.58
N GLU A 362 5.89 -7.64 3.05
CA GLU A 362 6.74 -8.52 3.86
C GLU A 362 8.23 -8.35 3.54
N ILE A 363 9.08 -8.52 4.56
CA ILE A 363 10.53 -8.46 4.43
C ILE A 363 11.18 -9.74 4.98
N PRO A 364 12.07 -10.40 4.21
CA PRO A 364 12.87 -11.51 4.70
C PRO A 364 13.72 -11.13 5.91
N ALA A 365 13.76 -11.97 6.94
CA ALA A 365 14.59 -11.73 8.12
C ALA A 365 16.09 -11.53 7.79
N SER A 366 16.58 -12.12 6.70
CA SER A 366 17.97 -11.92 6.22
C SER A 366 18.28 -10.48 5.79
N LYS A 367 17.28 -9.68 5.40
CA LYS A 367 17.44 -8.26 5.10
C LYS A 367 17.41 -7.37 6.35
N LEU A 368 17.09 -7.94 7.52
CA LEU A 368 16.93 -7.24 8.80
C LEU A 368 17.68 -7.98 9.93
N PRO A 369 19.00 -8.22 9.81
CA PRO A 369 19.74 -9.13 10.71
C PRO A 369 19.85 -8.62 12.16
N ASN A 370 19.71 -7.31 12.38
CA ASN A 370 19.93 -6.66 13.68
C ASN A 370 18.62 -6.43 14.48
N LEU A 371 17.48 -6.94 14.00
CA LEU A 371 16.20 -6.78 14.70
C LEU A 371 15.97 -7.88 15.75
N PRO A 372 15.22 -7.58 16.83
CA PRO A 372 14.88 -8.58 17.83
C PRO A 372 14.04 -9.70 17.20
N LYS A 373 14.22 -10.96 17.64
CA LYS A 373 13.49 -12.11 17.09
C LYS A 373 11.98 -12.10 17.38
N GLN A 374 11.56 -11.29 18.34
CA GLN A 374 10.18 -11.15 18.79
C GLN A 374 9.91 -9.67 19.11
N GLY A 375 8.65 -9.25 19.03
CA GLY A 375 8.22 -7.90 19.38
C GLY A 375 7.88 -7.02 18.18
N ARG A 376 7.46 -5.79 18.49
CA ARG A 376 7.09 -4.77 17.51
C ARG A 376 8.29 -3.83 17.30
N VAL A 377 8.62 -3.59 16.04
CA VAL A 377 9.66 -2.65 15.63
C VAL A 377 9.00 -1.52 14.86
N ARG A 378 9.40 -0.28 15.10
CA ARG A 378 8.83 0.90 14.43
C ARG A 378 9.86 1.52 13.51
N ALA A 379 9.45 1.90 12.30
CA ALA A 379 10.30 2.66 11.40
C ALA A 379 10.00 4.15 11.51
N VAL A 380 11.03 4.95 11.78
CA VAL A 380 10.93 6.41 11.86
C VAL A 380 11.77 7.05 10.75
N PRO A 381 11.21 7.98 9.95
CA PRO A 381 11.96 8.70 8.92
C PRO A 381 13.24 9.36 9.44
N THR A 382 14.33 9.19 8.71
CA THR A 382 15.62 9.84 8.99
C THR A 382 16.27 10.33 7.70
N GLY A 383 17.35 11.12 7.83
CA GLY A 383 18.00 11.75 6.70
C GLY A 383 17.03 12.68 5.95
N GLU A 384 17.14 12.71 4.63
CA GLU A 384 16.26 13.54 3.79
C GLU A 384 14.78 13.16 3.99
N LEU A 385 14.44 11.88 4.21
CA LEU A 385 13.05 11.50 4.44
C LEU A 385 12.46 12.14 5.71
N GLY A 386 13.29 12.36 6.74
CA GLY A 386 12.90 13.07 7.96
C GLY A 386 12.56 14.55 7.73
N ASN A 387 13.01 15.14 6.62
CA ASN A 387 12.65 16.51 6.21
C ASN A 387 11.28 16.59 5.53
N HIS A 388 10.73 15.46 5.05
CA HIS A 388 9.43 15.40 4.38
C HIS A 388 8.34 14.81 5.27
N LEU A 389 8.71 13.84 6.11
CA LEU A 389 7.80 13.12 6.99
C LEU A 389 8.23 13.25 8.45
N SER A 390 7.25 13.22 9.34
CA SER A 390 7.46 13.28 10.79
C SER A 390 6.49 12.34 11.48
N GLY A 391 6.92 11.73 12.59
CA GLY A 391 6.22 10.61 13.22
C GLY A 391 6.66 9.27 12.66
N GLU A 392 5.87 8.23 12.90
CA GLU A 392 6.18 6.85 12.53
C GLU A 392 5.73 6.53 11.10
N LEU A 393 6.61 5.90 10.33
CA LEU A 393 6.37 5.50 8.94
C LEU A 393 5.58 4.19 8.87
N ALA A 394 6.04 3.17 9.60
CA ALA A 394 5.51 1.81 9.53
C ALA A 394 5.79 0.98 10.80
N LEU A 395 4.95 -0.02 11.04
CA LEU A 395 5.11 -1.07 12.05
C LEU A 395 5.67 -2.32 11.41
N PHE A 396 6.65 -2.93 12.05
CA PHE A 396 7.23 -4.21 11.72
C PHE A 396 6.82 -5.23 12.78
N GLU A 397 6.13 -6.27 12.34
CA GLU A 397 5.72 -7.39 13.18
C GLU A 397 6.62 -8.58 12.92
N ALA A 398 7.24 -9.09 13.99
CA ALA A 398 8.11 -10.26 13.91
C ALA A 398 7.32 -11.50 13.42
N PRO A 399 7.95 -12.39 12.64
CA PRO A 399 7.33 -13.64 12.21
C PRO A 399 6.89 -14.49 13.42
N ILE A 400 5.67 -15.05 13.36
CA ILE A 400 5.12 -15.94 14.38
C ILE A 400 5.05 -17.38 13.84
N GLY A 401 5.43 -18.38 14.65
CA GLY A 401 5.32 -19.79 14.30
C GLY A 401 6.28 -20.20 13.17
N GLU A 402 5.75 -20.76 12.08
CA GLU A 402 6.54 -21.21 10.92
C GLU A 402 6.90 -20.06 9.93
N GLN A 403 6.38 -18.84 10.17
CA GLN A 403 6.70 -17.68 9.34
C GLN A 403 8.20 -17.36 9.35
N ARG A 404 8.72 -16.91 8.21
CA ARG A 404 10.16 -16.55 8.04
C ARG A 404 10.40 -15.10 7.65
N ARG A 405 9.34 -14.29 7.62
CA ARG A 405 9.37 -12.91 7.13
C ARG A 405 8.67 -11.96 8.11
N TRP A 406 9.19 -10.75 8.21
CA TRP A 406 8.59 -9.67 8.95
C TRP A 406 7.42 -9.09 8.15
N ARG A 407 6.28 -8.88 8.81
CA ARG A 407 5.16 -8.13 8.21
C ARG A 407 5.38 -6.64 8.45
N VAL A 408 5.09 -5.82 7.45
CA VAL A 408 5.21 -4.36 7.51
C VAL A 408 3.85 -3.74 7.25
N LEU A 409 3.40 -2.90 8.17
CA LEU A 409 2.12 -2.21 8.12
C LEU A 409 2.35 -0.69 8.13
N PRO A 410 1.69 0.08 7.24
CA PRO A 410 1.88 1.53 7.19
C PRO A 410 1.14 2.21 8.35
N TYR A 411 1.79 3.15 9.03
CA TYR A 411 1.12 4.04 10.01
C TYR A 411 0.59 5.33 9.38
N THR A 412 1.24 5.79 8.31
CA THR A 412 0.91 7.02 7.59
C THR A 412 0.40 6.68 6.19
N ARG A 413 -0.24 7.63 5.48
CA ARG A 413 -0.55 7.52 4.04
C ARG A 413 0.73 7.52 3.17
N THR A 414 1.56 6.50 3.33
CA THR A 414 2.84 6.31 2.65
C THR A 414 2.69 6.23 1.12
N ALA A 415 1.54 5.78 0.65
CA ALA A 415 1.20 5.68 -0.76
C ALA A 415 0.99 7.02 -1.50
N LYS A 416 1.00 8.17 -0.80
CA LYS A 416 0.95 9.48 -1.47
C LYS A 416 2.34 9.87 -1.99
N LEU A 417 2.38 10.52 -3.16
CA LEU A 417 3.62 11.10 -3.70
C LEU A 417 4.15 12.22 -2.79
N LEU A 418 5.40 12.06 -2.33
CA LEU A 418 6.20 13.09 -1.67
C LEU A 418 6.99 13.82 -2.75
N ARG A 419 6.64 15.09 -3.00
CA ARG A 419 7.26 15.92 -4.04
C ARG A 419 8.48 16.65 -3.49
N ASN A 420 9.36 17.07 -4.40
CA ASN A 420 10.63 17.74 -4.09
C ASN A 420 11.61 16.86 -3.29
N PHE A 421 11.54 15.54 -3.47
CA PHE A 421 12.50 14.62 -2.89
C PHE A 421 13.67 14.41 -3.86
N PRO A 422 14.91 14.80 -3.54
CA PRO A 422 16.04 14.69 -4.47
C PRO A 422 16.33 13.24 -4.88
N PHE A 423 16.72 13.04 -6.16
CA PHE A 423 17.09 11.72 -6.65
C PHE A 423 18.39 11.19 -6.04
N THR A 424 19.30 12.10 -5.70
CA THR A 424 20.62 11.84 -5.12
C THR A 424 20.57 11.53 -3.63
N SER A 425 19.45 11.80 -2.94
CA SER A 425 19.30 11.48 -1.51
C SER A 425 18.74 10.08 -1.31
N ALA A 426 19.25 9.37 -0.30
CA ALA A 426 18.72 8.06 0.09
C ALA A 426 17.40 8.19 0.88
N VAL A 427 16.52 7.20 0.75
CA VAL A 427 15.32 7.07 1.59
C VAL A 427 15.67 6.24 2.81
N THR A 428 15.92 6.91 3.92
CA THR A 428 16.36 6.28 5.17
C THR A 428 15.31 6.34 6.27
N ALA A 429 15.26 5.28 7.08
CA ALA A 429 14.49 5.23 8.31
C ALA A 429 15.34 4.59 9.41
N THR A 430 15.10 4.96 10.66
CA THR A 430 15.65 4.28 11.83
C THR A 430 14.62 3.34 12.40
N LEU A 431 15.00 2.07 12.55
CA LEU A 431 14.20 1.04 13.18
C LEU A 431 14.42 1.10 14.69
N THR A 432 13.34 1.30 15.45
CA THR A 432 13.36 1.45 16.90
C THR A 432 12.51 0.37 17.58
N SER A 433 12.98 -0.08 18.74
CA SER A 433 12.28 -0.99 19.64
C SER A 433 12.70 -0.66 21.09
N PRO A 434 11.85 -0.85 22.11
CA PRO A 434 12.20 -0.48 23.50
C PRO A 434 13.50 -1.11 24.01
N ASP A 435 13.81 -2.33 23.57
CA ASP A 435 14.90 -3.15 24.12
C ASP A 435 16.15 -3.21 23.21
N VAL A 436 16.12 -2.55 22.05
CA VAL A 436 17.19 -2.65 21.03
C VAL A 436 17.65 -1.25 20.63
N ALA A 437 18.97 -1.09 20.47
CA ALA A 437 19.56 0.15 19.99
C ALA A 437 18.96 0.54 18.62
N PRO A 438 18.66 1.82 18.38
CA PRO A 438 18.14 2.28 17.10
C PRO A 438 19.05 1.85 15.94
N CYS A 439 18.47 1.21 14.92
CA CYS A 439 19.20 0.69 13.77
C CYS A 439 18.87 1.53 12.52
N PRO A 440 19.84 2.24 11.92
CA PRO A 440 19.61 2.93 10.65
C PRO A 440 19.38 1.91 9.53
N TRP A 441 18.46 2.21 8.62
CA TRP A 441 18.09 1.33 7.54
C TRP A 441 17.67 2.10 6.29
N THR A 442 18.22 1.72 5.15
CA THR A 442 17.78 2.25 3.84
C THR A 442 16.54 1.49 3.41
N TRP A 443 15.45 2.23 3.14
CA TRP A 443 14.22 1.65 2.64
C TRP A 443 14.49 0.89 1.34
N PRO A 444 13.88 -0.28 1.07
CA PRO A 444 14.18 -1.04 -0.15
C PRO A 444 13.94 -0.20 -1.41
N ARG A 445 14.87 -0.26 -2.39
CA ARG A 445 14.87 0.60 -3.60
C ARG A 445 14.98 2.11 -3.30
N GLY A 446 15.34 2.45 -2.07
CA GLY A 446 15.54 3.80 -1.56
C GLY A 446 16.97 4.29 -1.72
N GLU A 447 17.84 3.54 -2.38
CA GLU A 447 19.22 3.94 -2.65
C GLU A 447 19.25 5.25 -3.48
N PRO A 448 20.31 6.06 -3.32
CA PRO A 448 20.47 7.28 -4.11
C PRO A 448 20.71 6.97 -5.59
N LEU A 449 20.11 7.74 -6.49
CA LEU A 449 20.35 7.63 -7.92
C LEU A 449 21.57 8.48 -8.30
N ARG A 450 22.67 7.84 -8.64
CA ARG A 450 23.98 8.49 -8.88
C ARG A 450 24.38 8.62 -10.34
N SER A 451 23.60 8.05 -11.26
CA SER A 451 23.89 8.13 -12.70
C SER A 451 23.51 9.51 -13.24
N ASP A 452 24.35 10.04 -14.13
CA ASP A 452 24.06 11.26 -14.87
C ASP A 452 22.85 11.11 -15.80
N LEU A 453 22.66 9.89 -16.32
CA LEU A 453 21.56 9.54 -17.21
C LEU A 453 20.55 8.67 -16.47
N LEU A 454 19.32 9.17 -16.33
CA LEU A 454 18.21 8.49 -15.66
C LEU A 454 17.06 8.29 -16.67
N VAL A 455 16.59 7.07 -16.80
CA VAL A 455 15.55 6.66 -17.75
C VAL A 455 14.25 6.39 -16.99
N PHE A 456 13.15 6.92 -17.51
CA PHE A 456 11.80 6.85 -16.97
C PHE A 456 10.82 6.31 -18.01
N ARG A 457 9.66 5.87 -17.54
CA ARG A 457 8.50 5.46 -18.35
C ARG A 457 7.22 6.01 -17.75
N ASP A 458 6.14 6.05 -18.52
CA ASP A 458 4.82 6.38 -17.97
C ASP A 458 4.39 5.35 -16.90
N ASP A 459 3.77 5.82 -15.82
CA ASP A 459 3.15 4.99 -14.79
C ASP A 459 1.63 4.89 -14.97
N GLU A 460 0.99 3.92 -14.29
CA GLU A 460 -0.47 3.82 -14.25
C GLU A 460 -1.08 5.11 -13.67
N GLY A 461 -1.91 5.80 -14.46
CA GLY A 461 -2.52 7.08 -14.07
C GLY A 461 -1.84 8.33 -14.66
N SER A 462 -0.74 8.18 -15.41
CA SER A 462 -0.18 9.27 -16.22
C SER A 462 -1.22 9.77 -17.24
N THR A 463 -1.43 11.08 -17.31
CA THR A 463 -2.31 11.71 -18.32
C THR A 463 -1.55 12.79 -19.08
N ALA A 464 -2.06 13.22 -20.23
CA ALA A 464 -1.43 14.31 -20.99
C ALA A 464 -1.37 15.64 -20.21
N ALA A 465 -2.31 15.88 -19.30
CA ALA A 465 -2.35 17.08 -18.45
C ALA A 465 -1.47 16.94 -17.20
N GLU A 466 -1.37 15.73 -16.64
CA GLU A 466 -0.54 15.42 -15.48
C GLU A 466 0.38 14.23 -15.78
N PRO A 467 1.49 14.45 -16.52
CA PRO A 467 2.48 13.43 -16.76
C PRO A 467 3.08 12.89 -15.46
N LEU A 468 3.01 11.57 -15.31
CA LEU A 468 3.57 10.83 -14.18
C LEU A 468 4.60 9.83 -14.68
N LEU A 469 5.88 10.20 -14.60
CA LEU A 469 6.98 9.40 -15.11
C LEU A 469 7.63 8.63 -13.96
N ARG A 470 7.58 7.30 -14.00
CA ARG A 470 8.23 6.43 -13.03
C ARG A 470 9.67 6.13 -13.46
N PHE A 471 10.59 6.25 -12.51
CA PHE A 471 11.98 5.85 -12.71
C PHE A 471 12.04 4.38 -13.11
N PHE A 472 12.76 4.11 -14.20
CA PHE A 472 12.92 2.80 -14.76
C PHE A 472 14.33 2.27 -14.50
N ARG A 473 15.37 2.99 -14.95
CA ARG A 473 16.78 2.59 -14.79
C ARG A 473 17.75 3.76 -14.94
N SER A 474 18.98 3.53 -14.52
CA SER A 474 20.14 4.39 -14.74
C SER A 474 20.96 3.92 -15.93
N GLY A 475 21.62 4.84 -16.64
CA GLY A 475 22.59 4.53 -17.70
C GLY A 475 21.96 4.04 -19.00
N SER A 476 22.70 3.23 -19.76
CA SER A 476 22.20 2.70 -21.04
C SER A 476 21.11 1.67 -20.81
N VAL A 477 20.04 1.75 -21.60
CA VAL A 477 18.83 0.95 -21.41
C VAL A 477 18.28 0.50 -22.75
N SER A 478 18.09 -0.80 -22.92
CA SER A 478 17.21 -1.36 -23.95
C SER A 478 15.93 -1.86 -23.25
N SER A 479 14.76 -1.56 -23.81
CA SER A 479 13.47 -1.87 -23.15
C SER A 479 12.36 -2.10 -24.16
N PRO A 480 11.45 -3.07 -23.94
CA PRO A 480 10.30 -3.29 -24.83
C PRO A 480 9.23 -2.19 -24.66
N VAL A 481 9.45 -1.22 -23.78
CA VAL A 481 8.56 -0.06 -23.62
C VAL A 481 8.74 0.85 -24.84
N LYS A 482 7.64 1.20 -25.50
CA LYS A 482 7.63 2.00 -26.74
C LYS A 482 8.10 3.44 -26.56
N THR A 483 7.82 4.03 -25.40
CA THR A 483 8.18 5.42 -25.09
C THR A 483 9.02 5.44 -23.82
N LEU A 484 10.21 6.02 -23.90
CA LEU A 484 11.07 6.26 -22.74
C LEU A 484 11.34 7.76 -22.61
N TYR A 485 11.53 8.21 -21.38
CA TYR A 485 11.94 9.57 -21.08
C TYR A 485 13.31 9.53 -20.43
N VAL A 486 14.24 10.35 -20.90
CA VAL A 486 15.62 10.34 -20.44
C VAL A 486 15.94 11.69 -19.85
N LEU A 487 16.31 11.72 -18.57
CA LEU A 487 16.86 12.88 -17.88
C LEU A 487 18.39 12.81 -17.93
N PHE A 488 19.04 13.86 -18.44
CA PHE A 488 20.48 13.91 -18.68
C PHE A 488 21.04 15.33 -18.46
N PRO A 489 22.36 15.52 -18.28
CA PRO A 489 22.97 16.83 -18.04
C PRO A 489 22.72 17.85 -19.16
N GLU A 490 22.68 19.14 -18.81
CA GLU A 490 22.37 20.20 -19.76
C GLU A 490 23.44 20.40 -20.84
N ASP A 491 24.69 20.10 -20.51
CA ASP A 491 25.88 20.19 -21.37
C ASP A 491 26.06 18.99 -22.31
N TRP A 492 25.24 17.95 -22.18
CA TRP A 492 25.33 16.76 -23.02
C TRP A 492 24.59 16.92 -24.35
N THR A 493 25.08 16.23 -25.37
CA THR A 493 24.48 16.16 -26.70
C THR A 493 23.73 14.86 -26.91
N ILE A 494 22.59 14.95 -27.60
CA ILE A 494 21.77 13.80 -28.01
C ILE A 494 21.90 13.56 -29.51
N GLU A 495 22.22 12.33 -29.90
CA GLU A 495 22.39 11.88 -31.29
C GLU A 495 21.32 10.80 -31.60
N PRO A 496 20.22 11.12 -32.31
CA PRO A 496 19.23 10.12 -32.69
C PRO A 496 19.81 9.14 -33.73
N ALA A 497 19.50 7.84 -33.61
CA ALA A 497 19.93 6.83 -34.58
C ALA A 497 19.11 6.88 -35.88
N SER A 498 17.88 7.38 -35.81
CA SER A 498 16.97 7.56 -36.95
C SER A 498 16.18 8.86 -36.81
N GLU A 499 15.71 9.38 -37.94
CA GLU A 499 14.83 10.55 -37.96
C GLU A 499 13.54 10.26 -37.19
N GLY A 500 13.15 11.16 -36.27
CA GLY A 500 11.98 10.99 -35.40
C GLY A 500 12.20 10.09 -34.17
N ALA A 501 13.40 9.56 -33.93
CA ALA A 501 13.69 8.79 -32.71
C ALA A 501 13.52 9.60 -31.41
N VAL A 502 13.81 10.90 -31.48
CA VAL A 502 13.63 11.89 -30.41
C VAL A 502 12.42 12.76 -30.76
N VAL A 503 11.38 12.70 -29.94
CA VAL A 503 10.12 13.44 -30.16
C VAL A 503 10.24 14.88 -29.66
N GLU A 504 10.79 15.06 -28.46
CA GLU A 504 10.86 16.34 -27.78
C GLU A 504 12.05 16.36 -26.82
N VAL A 505 12.64 17.54 -26.63
CA VAL A 505 13.65 17.82 -25.60
C VAL A 505 13.26 19.09 -24.86
N GLU A 506 13.06 19.00 -23.54
CA GLU A 506 12.71 20.10 -22.65
C GLU A 506 13.90 20.39 -21.70
N SER A 507 14.28 21.67 -21.53
CA SER A 507 15.32 22.05 -20.57
C SER A 507 14.73 22.26 -19.18
N LEU A 508 15.43 21.79 -18.15
CA LEU A 508 15.05 21.86 -16.73
C LEU A 508 16.16 22.57 -15.93
N PRO A 509 16.30 23.91 -16.04
CA PRO A 509 17.43 24.64 -15.45
C PRO A 509 17.55 24.45 -13.93
N HIS A 510 16.42 24.30 -13.23
CA HIS A 510 16.40 24.09 -11.78
C HIS A 510 16.93 22.73 -11.32
N LEU A 511 17.08 21.77 -12.24
CA LEU A 511 17.75 20.50 -11.99
C LEU A 511 19.13 20.44 -12.65
N ASN A 512 19.54 21.46 -13.42
CA ASN A 512 20.72 21.43 -14.28
C ASN A 512 20.72 20.19 -15.21
N ARG A 513 19.56 19.93 -15.83
CA ARG A 513 19.27 18.75 -16.65
C ARG A 513 18.36 19.11 -17.83
N LYS A 514 18.33 18.25 -18.83
CA LYS A 514 17.34 18.18 -19.91
C LYS A 514 16.58 16.88 -19.82
N ILE A 515 15.33 16.87 -20.29
CA ILE A 515 14.53 15.66 -20.46
C ILE A 515 14.20 15.46 -21.94
N ALA A 516 14.46 14.27 -22.47
CA ALA A 516 14.13 13.90 -23.84
C ALA A 516 13.09 12.77 -23.86
N ARG A 517 12.07 12.90 -24.72
CA ARG A 517 11.10 11.85 -24.99
C ARG A 517 11.52 11.06 -26.22
N LEU A 518 11.74 9.75 -26.06
CA LEU A 518 12.24 8.85 -27.08
C LEU A 518 11.20 7.83 -27.50
N VAL A 519 11.10 7.60 -28.81
CA VAL A 519 10.32 6.50 -29.43
C VAL A 519 11.20 5.59 -30.31
N GLY A 520 12.49 5.93 -30.45
CA GLY A 520 13.49 5.13 -31.12
C GLY A 520 14.87 5.33 -30.48
N THR A 521 15.88 4.63 -30.99
CA THR A 521 17.24 4.63 -30.42
C THR A 521 17.90 6.01 -30.45
N ALA A 522 18.48 6.42 -29.33
CA ALA A 522 19.30 7.62 -29.23
C ALA A 522 20.57 7.39 -28.41
N TYR A 523 21.62 8.13 -28.75
CA TYR A 523 22.90 8.14 -28.05
C TYR A 523 23.09 9.46 -27.30
N PHE A 524 23.69 9.38 -26.12
CA PHE A 524 23.94 10.52 -25.25
C PHE A 524 25.43 10.63 -24.96
N ARG A 525 26.01 11.81 -25.15
CA ARG A 525 27.45 12.05 -25.04
C ARG A 525 27.73 13.24 -24.13
N SER A 526 28.74 13.10 -23.27
CA SER A 526 29.32 14.21 -22.53
C SER A 526 30.24 15.02 -23.43
N GLY A 527 30.50 16.29 -23.08
CA GLY A 527 31.46 17.15 -23.79
C GLY A 527 32.93 16.76 -23.59
N GLU A 528 33.24 15.70 -22.84
CA GLU A 528 34.60 15.19 -22.68
C GLU A 528 35.07 14.48 -23.96
N SER A 529 36.35 14.65 -24.33
CA SER A 529 36.91 14.18 -25.60
C SER A 529 37.03 12.64 -25.73
N ASP A 530 36.72 11.88 -24.68
CA ASP A 530 36.71 10.43 -24.75
C ASP A 530 35.42 9.93 -25.39
N SER A 531 35.51 8.90 -26.23
CA SER A 531 34.46 8.35 -27.11
C SER A 531 33.27 7.68 -26.39
N ILE A 532 32.95 8.12 -25.18
CA ILE A 532 31.98 7.49 -24.31
C ILE A 532 30.59 7.99 -24.67
N ARG A 533 29.73 7.04 -25.03
CA ARG A 533 28.32 7.27 -25.32
C ARG A 533 27.46 6.32 -24.50
N PHE A 534 26.38 6.83 -23.96
CA PHE A 534 25.27 6.01 -23.47
C PHE A 534 24.26 5.81 -24.59
N ARG A 535 23.51 4.71 -24.54
CA ARG A 535 22.51 4.34 -25.54
C ARG A 535 21.20 4.00 -24.86
N VAL A 536 20.11 4.60 -25.32
CA VAL A 536 18.75 4.27 -24.87
C VAL A 536 17.92 3.81 -26.07
N GLU A 537 17.33 2.62 -25.96
CA GLU A 537 16.61 1.90 -27.03
C GLU A 537 15.21 1.49 -26.54
N PRO A 538 14.18 2.31 -26.80
CA PRO A 538 12.79 1.88 -26.69
C PRO A 538 12.47 0.75 -27.69
N ASP A 539 11.35 0.05 -27.44
CA ASP A 539 10.82 -1.04 -28.29
C ASP A 539 11.82 -2.15 -28.66
N THR A 540 12.79 -2.43 -27.78
CA THR A 540 13.86 -3.41 -28.01
C THR A 540 13.94 -4.40 -26.84
N GLU A 541 14.37 -5.65 -27.07
CA GLU A 541 14.52 -6.64 -26.00
C GLU A 541 15.43 -6.12 -24.88
N GLY A 542 14.95 -6.24 -23.63
CA GLY A 542 15.64 -5.69 -22.48
C GLY A 542 16.94 -6.43 -22.15
N ARG A 543 18.02 -5.68 -21.98
CA ARG A 543 19.30 -6.18 -21.44
C ARG A 543 19.56 -5.51 -20.11
N GLU A 544 19.96 -6.29 -19.11
CA GLU A 544 20.20 -5.78 -17.76
C GLU A 544 21.61 -6.17 -17.32
N HIS A 545 22.44 -5.16 -17.08
CA HIS A 545 23.76 -5.31 -16.48
C HIS A 545 23.90 -4.23 -15.41
N GLU A 546 24.26 -4.62 -14.20
CA GLU A 546 24.46 -3.72 -13.07
C GLU A 546 25.82 -4.00 -12.43
N LEU A 547 26.60 -2.95 -12.18
CA LEU A 547 27.86 -3.04 -11.45
C LEU A 547 27.59 -3.01 -9.94
N GLU A 548 28.03 -4.05 -9.24
CA GLU A 548 27.89 -4.19 -7.79
C GLU A 548 29.25 -4.18 -7.10
N PHE A 549 29.35 -3.40 -6.03
CA PHE A 549 30.45 -3.47 -5.07
C PHE A 549 29.93 -4.14 -3.79
N PRO A 550 30.47 -5.30 -3.39
CA PRO A 550 30.14 -5.92 -2.12
C PRO A 550 30.28 -4.93 -0.97
N SER A 551 29.22 -4.75 -0.18
CA SER A 551 29.20 -3.75 0.89
C SER A 551 30.21 -4.07 1.98
N GLY A 552 31.12 -3.14 2.25
CA GLY A 552 31.92 -3.09 3.47
C GLY A 552 31.44 -1.94 4.36
N SER A 553 31.49 -2.10 5.69
CA SER A 553 31.12 -1.02 6.59
C SER A 553 32.34 -0.18 6.97
N THR A 554 32.32 1.11 6.63
CA THR A 554 33.11 2.16 7.28
C THR A 554 32.27 2.80 8.36
N THR A 555 32.89 3.24 9.46
CA THR A 555 32.15 3.78 10.61
C THR A 555 32.54 5.23 10.90
N GLY A 556 31.53 6.05 11.21
CA GLY A 556 31.70 7.35 11.85
C GLY A 556 31.81 8.58 10.95
N PHE A 557 31.53 8.48 9.65
CA PHE A 557 31.37 9.63 8.75
C PHE A 557 30.44 9.32 7.58
N ASP A 558 29.91 10.36 6.94
CA ASP A 558 29.14 10.29 5.69
C ASP A 558 29.92 10.95 4.54
N LEU A 559 29.66 10.56 3.28
CA LEU A 559 30.14 11.33 2.13
C LEU A 559 29.30 12.60 1.97
N ALA A 560 29.94 13.74 1.72
CA ALA A 560 29.24 14.99 1.46
C ALA A 560 28.77 15.10 0.01
N ASP A 561 29.52 14.49 -0.92
CA ASP A 561 29.13 14.41 -2.34
C ASP A 561 28.12 13.28 -2.55
N GLU A 562 26.86 13.65 -2.79
CA GLU A 562 25.76 12.71 -2.99
C GLU A 562 25.91 11.86 -4.28
N GLN A 563 26.72 12.31 -5.26
CA GLN A 563 27.00 11.56 -6.48
C GLN A 563 28.03 10.44 -6.25
N CYS A 564 28.76 10.49 -5.14
CA CYS A 564 29.83 9.58 -4.82
C CYS A 564 29.34 8.37 -4.00
N GLU A 565 29.86 7.19 -4.31
CA GLU A 565 29.62 5.94 -3.59
C GLU A 565 30.78 5.58 -2.68
N LEU A 566 30.51 5.22 -1.43
CA LEU A 566 31.52 4.79 -0.48
C LEU A 566 31.77 3.30 -0.62
N VAL A 567 33.01 2.90 -0.90
CA VAL A 567 33.39 1.49 -1.04
C VAL A 567 34.66 1.19 -0.25
N VAL A 568 34.65 0.06 0.45
CA VAL A 568 35.80 -0.41 1.23
C VAL A 568 36.74 -1.19 0.33
N SER A 569 37.98 -0.73 0.25
CA SER A 569 39.09 -1.34 -0.48
C SER A 569 39.93 -2.23 0.45
N PRO A 570 40.40 -3.40 0.01
CA PRO A 570 40.26 -3.93 -1.35
C PRO A 570 38.91 -4.62 -1.61
N VAL A 571 38.37 -4.46 -2.81
CA VAL A 571 37.05 -4.99 -3.22
C VAL A 571 37.09 -5.72 -4.56
N ASP A 572 36.31 -6.79 -4.67
CA ASP A 572 36.10 -7.53 -5.92
C ASP A 572 34.81 -7.03 -6.58
N PRO A 573 34.88 -6.29 -7.69
CA PRO A 573 33.68 -5.82 -8.39
C PRO A 573 32.93 -7.01 -9.01
N LEU A 574 31.60 -6.93 -9.01
CA LEU A 574 30.73 -7.96 -9.59
C LEU A 574 29.76 -7.31 -10.59
N ILE A 575 29.32 -8.09 -11.57
CA ILE A 575 28.30 -7.70 -12.54
C ILE A 575 27.10 -8.63 -12.36
N ARG A 576 25.90 -8.06 -12.20
CA ARG A 576 24.65 -8.79 -12.19
C ARG A 576 23.96 -8.71 -13.55
N ASP A 577 23.72 -9.87 -14.15
CA ASP A 577 22.97 -10.00 -15.41
C ASP A 577 21.51 -10.41 -15.12
N GLY A 578 20.54 -9.51 -15.30
CA GLY A 578 19.09 -9.76 -15.28
C GLY A 578 18.57 -10.97 -14.47
N GLY A 579 18.58 -10.86 -13.13
CA GLY A 579 18.05 -11.89 -12.22
C GLY A 579 18.94 -13.13 -12.02
N LYS A 580 20.13 -13.18 -12.63
CA LYS A 580 21.14 -14.23 -12.40
C LYS A 580 22.01 -13.90 -11.18
N GLN A 581 22.80 -14.90 -10.77
CA GLN A 581 23.84 -14.72 -9.75
C GLN A 581 24.92 -13.74 -10.25
N PRO A 582 25.46 -12.86 -9.39
CA PRO A 582 26.56 -11.97 -9.76
C PRO A 582 27.78 -12.74 -10.22
N ARG A 583 28.52 -12.17 -11.17
CA ARG A 583 29.75 -12.75 -11.74
C ARG A 583 30.88 -11.72 -11.75
N PRO A 584 32.15 -12.13 -11.81
CA PRO A 584 33.24 -11.18 -12.06
C PRO A 584 33.14 -10.55 -13.46
N PRO A 585 33.69 -9.34 -13.66
CA PRO A 585 33.86 -8.72 -14.97
C PRO A 585 34.73 -9.55 -15.90
N ARG A 586 34.35 -9.61 -17.17
CA ARG A 586 35.16 -10.20 -18.25
C ARG A 586 36.14 -9.15 -18.78
N THR A 587 37.17 -9.62 -19.48
CA THR A 587 38.12 -8.74 -20.16
C THR A 587 37.40 -7.77 -21.10
N GLY A 588 37.63 -6.48 -20.92
CA GLY A 588 37.05 -5.42 -21.75
C GLY A 588 35.71 -4.87 -21.25
N GLU A 589 35.13 -5.40 -20.16
CA GLU A 589 33.87 -4.89 -19.61
C GLU A 589 34.07 -3.74 -18.63
N LEU A 590 35.13 -3.75 -17.81
CA LEU A 590 35.31 -2.79 -16.71
C LEU A 590 36.55 -1.92 -16.91
N PHE A 591 36.35 -0.61 -16.81
CA PHE A 591 37.41 0.39 -16.87
C PHE A 591 37.39 1.24 -15.61
N SER A 592 38.56 1.74 -15.21
CA SER A 592 38.69 2.73 -14.14
C SER A 592 39.58 3.89 -14.55
N ARG A 593 39.36 5.04 -13.93
CA ARG A 593 40.26 6.19 -13.97
C ARG A 593 40.15 6.97 -12.67
N ARG A 594 41.17 7.75 -12.33
CA ARG A 594 40.96 8.86 -11.40
C ARG A 594 40.24 10.01 -12.15
N PRO A 595 39.52 10.88 -11.44
CA PRO A 595 38.94 12.07 -12.07
C PRO A 595 40.01 12.78 -12.92
N ARG A 596 39.66 13.13 -14.17
CA ARG A 596 40.53 13.84 -15.13
C ARG A 596 41.73 13.05 -15.70
N GLU A 597 41.92 11.79 -15.31
CA GLU A 597 42.88 10.88 -15.95
C GLU A 597 42.24 10.14 -17.15
N LYS A 598 43.05 9.36 -17.88
CA LYS A 598 42.57 8.51 -18.98
C LYS A 598 42.02 7.19 -18.46
N TRP A 599 41.02 6.64 -19.14
CA TRP A 599 40.48 5.32 -18.82
C TRP A 599 41.51 4.22 -19.03
N ALA A 600 41.70 3.40 -18.00
CA ALA A 600 42.49 2.18 -18.03
C ALA A 600 41.59 0.96 -17.90
N LEU A 601 41.97 -0.13 -18.57
CA LEU A 601 41.28 -1.42 -18.40
C LEU A 601 41.55 -1.94 -16.99
N LEU A 602 40.49 -2.27 -16.26
CA LEU A 602 40.60 -2.86 -14.94
C LEU A 602 40.39 -4.37 -15.04
N SER A 603 41.30 -5.13 -14.43
CA SER A 603 41.19 -6.58 -14.35
C SER A 603 41.51 -7.03 -12.93
N GLY A 604 40.56 -7.70 -12.28
CA GLY A 604 40.70 -8.20 -10.93
C GLY A 604 40.28 -7.21 -9.85
N ARG A 605 40.95 -7.30 -8.70
CA ARG A 605 40.60 -6.63 -7.43
C ARG A 605 40.95 -5.15 -7.47
N ILE A 606 40.11 -4.33 -6.85
CA ILE A 606 40.34 -2.90 -6.66
C ILE A 606 41.09 -2.71 -5.35
N GLU A 607 42.30 -2.15 -5.39
CA GLU A 607 43.17 -1.94 -4.20
C GLU A 607 43.53 -0.46 -3.94
N GLY A 608 42.93 0.46 -4.70
CA GLY A 608 43.19 1.89 -4.62
C GLY A 608 42.58 2.60 -3.40
N ALA A 609 42.86 3.89 -3.30
CA ALA A 609 42.33 4.83 -2.30
C ALA A 609 41.94 6.16 -2.97
N GLY A 610 40.96 6.87 -2.40
CA GLY A 610 40.47 8.15 -2.91
C GLY A 610 39.38 8.01 -3.97
N LEU A 611 39.06 9.12 -4.65
CA LEU A 611 38.05 9.14 -5.72
C LEU A 611 38.54 8.40 -6.97
N THR A 612 37.71 7.47 -7.46
CA THR A 612 37.92 6.70 -8.68
C THR A 612 36.60 6.59 -9.44
N GLU A 613 36.62 6.82 -10.74
CA GLU A 613 35.50 6.55 -11.63
C GLU A 613 35.61 5.13 -12.20
N PHE A 614 34.50 4.41 -12.22
CA PHE A 614 34.35 3.12 -12.84
C PHE A 614 33.35 3.21 -14.00
N SER A 615 33.67 2.55 -15.10
CA SER A 615 32.85 2.52 -16.32
C SER A 615 32.67 1.07 -16.74
N LEU A 616 31.41 0.61 -16.67
CA LEU A 616 30.99 -0.66 -17.23
C LEU A 616 30.62 -0.44 -18.70
N ARG A 617 31.19 -1.22 -19.60
CA ARG A 617 31.02 -1.08 -21.04
C ARG A 617 30.61 -2.40 -21.68
N ASP A 618 29.80 -2.29 -22.73
CA ASP A 618 29.55 -3.39 -23.65
C ASP A 618 30.73 -3.46 -24.64
N PRO A 619 31.55 -4.54 -24.59
CA PRO A 619 32.74 -4.67 -25.44
C PRO A 619 32.40 -4.85 -26.92
N GLU A 620 31.22 -5.37 -27.26
CA GLU A 620 30.80 -5.60 -28.64
C GLU A 620 30.20 -4.35 -29.25
N ALA A 621 29.32 -3.67 -28.52
CA ALA A 621 28.61 -2.50 -29.02
C ALA A 621 29.39 -1.17 -28.83
N GLY A 622 30.47 -1.18 -28.05
CA GLY A 622 31.29 0.01 -27.77
C GLY A 622 30.48 1.11 -27.09
N VAL A 623 29.65 0.73 -26.11
CA VAL A 623 28.73 1.63 -25.42
C VAL A 623 29.01 1.55 -23.93
N GLN A 624 28.94 2.68 -23.24
CA GLN A 624 28.99 2.69 -21.79
C GLN A 624 27.62 2.32 -21.22
N ILE A 625 27.58 1.22 -20.47
CA ILE A 625 26.38 0.75 -19.80
C ILE A 625 26.13 1.64 -18.59
N GLU A 626 27.15 1.80 -17.74
CA GLU A 626 27.04 2.45 -16.45
C GLU A 626 28.34 3.17 -16.09
N ARG A 627 28.23 4.28 -15.35
CA ARG A 627 29.36 5.02 -14.77
C ARG A 627 29.09 5.25 -13.28
N ARG A 628 30.08 4.99 -12.44
CA ARG A 628 30.02 5.17 -10.99
C ARG A 628 31.23 5.98 -10.52
N LEU A 629 31.01 7.02 -9.74
CA LEU A 629 32.06 7.70 -8.98
C LEU A 629 32.12 7.10 -7.59
N VAL A 630 33.28 6.59 -7.19
CA VAL A 630 33.46 5.82 -5.97
C VAL A 630 34.61 6.40 -5.15
N ALA A 631 34.36 6.65 -3.86
CA ALA A 631 35.38 6.96 -2.87
C ALA A 631 35.85 5.66 -2.21
N LEU A 632 37.10 5.27 -2.49
CA LEU A 632 37.72 4.06 -1.97
C LEU A 632 38.42 4.34 -0.64
N PHE A 633 37.99 3.65 0.42
CA PHE A 633 38.59 3.73 1.75
C PHE A 633 39.16 2.38 2.19
N PRO A 634 40.31 2.32 2.88
CA PRO A 634 40.87 1.06 3.32
C PRO A 634 39.97 0.34 4.34
N ILE A 635 40.02 -0.99 4.35
CA ILE A 635 39.32 -1.80 5.35
C ILE A 635 39.74 -1.40 6.77
N GLY A 636 38.75 -1.20 7.64
CA GLY A 636 38.96 -0.73 9.01
C GLY A 636 39.07 0.79 9.15
N ALA A 637 38.94 1.57 8.07
CA ALA A 637 38.86 3.02 8.14
C ALA A 637 37.70 3.48 9.04
N ARG A 638 38.03 4.32 10.02
CA ARG A 638 37.07 4.95 10.93
C ARG A 638 37.47 6.38 11.20
N ILE A 639 36.49 7.28 11.09
CA ILE A 639 36.67 8.70 11.43
C ILE A 639 35.70 8.99 12.56
N SER A 640 36.15 9.65 13.62
CA SER A 640 35.25 10.01 14.72
C SER A 640 35.61 11.37 15.29
N GLY A 641 34.60 12.19 15.58
CA GLY A 641 34.75 13.50 16.18
C GLY A 641 34.20 13.54 17.60
N ILE A 642 34.97 14.10 18.54
CA ILE A 642 34.56 14.29 19.94
C ILE A 642 34.77 15.77 20.30
N MET A 643 33.72 16.42 20.78
CA MET A 643 33.80 17.77 21.35
C MET A 643 34.47 17.71 22.72
N LYS A 644 35.44 18.59 22.97
CA LYS A 644 36.04 18.80 24.30
C LYS A 644 35.24 19.84 25.10
N ASP A 645 34.80 20.88 24.42
CA ASP A 645 33.96 21.97 24.93
C ASP A 645 32.96 22.40 23.86
N ALA A 646 32.22 23.50 24.08
CA ALA A 646 31.18 23.96 23.16
C ALA A 646 31.68 24.41 21.78
N ARG A 647 32.97 24.78 21.62
CA ARG A 647 33.53 25.33 20.38
C ARG A 647 34.77 24.57 19.89
N SER A 648 35.31 23.61 20.63
CA SER A 648 36.51 22.87 20.28
C SER A 648 36.41 21.37 20.54
N GLY A 649 37.21 20.60 19.81
CA GLY A 649 37.24 19.15 19.96
C GLY A 649 38.42 18.49 19.24
N GLN A 650 38.32 17.17 19.10
CA GLN A 650 39.29 16.34 18.40
C GLN A 650 38.61 15.41 17.41
N ILE A 651 39.30 15.12 16.31
CA ILE A 651 38.91 14.14 15.30
C ILE A 651 40.00 13.09 15.24
N ARG A 652 39.60 11.81 15.25
CA ARG A 652 40.50 10.67 15.09
C ARG A 652 40.29 10.01 13.74
N LEU A 653 41.40 9.74 13.06
CA LEU A 653 41.53 9.03 11.79
C LEU A 653 42.15 7.66 12.06
N GLU A 654 41.32 6.65 12.31
CA GLU A 654 41.73 5.28 12.59
C GLU A 654 41.75 4.46 11.29
N GLY A 655 42.76 3.60 11.10
CA GLY A 655 42.85 2.75 9.90
C GLY A 655 43.15 3.50 8.60
N LEU A 656 43.63 4.75 8.68
CA LEU A 656 43.86 5.65 7.55
C LEU A 656 45.33 6.11 7.45
N PRO A 657 46.29 5.20 7.20
CA PRO A 657 47.71 5.53 7.23
C PRO A 657 48.09 6.54 6.14
N GLY A 658 48.65 7.67 6.53
CA GLY A 658 49.12 8.74 5.63
C GLY A 658 48.01 9.61 5.03
N TRP A 659 46.75 9.42 5.44
CA TRP A 659 45.67 10.31 5.07
C TRP A 659 45.75 11.60 5.91
N THR A 660 45.26 12.69 5.34
CA THR A 660 45.14 13.98 6.03
C THR A 660 43.73 14.51 5.89
N ALA A 661 43.27 15.35 6.82
CA ALA A 661 41.97 15.99 6.71
C ALA A 661 42.06 17.47 7.08
N SER A 662 41.23 18.29 6.44
CA SER A 662 41.08 19.71 6.70
C SER A 662 39.60 20.07 6.76
N ALA A 663 39.25 21.20 7.39
CA ALA A 663 37.90 21.73 7.28
C ALA A 663 37.57 22.03 5.81
N ALA A 664 36.35 21.73 5.38
CA ALA A 664 35.90 22.01 4.01
C ALA A 664 35.61 23.51 3.81
N ASP A 665 35.34 24.24 4.90
CA ASP A 665 35.04 25.66 4.89
C ASP A 665 35.89 26.45 5.91
N GLY A 666 35.77 27.78 5.86
CA GLY A 666 36.44 28.68 6.82
C GLY A 666 35.72 28.81 8.17
N SER A 667 34.72 27.97 8.46
CA SER A 667 33.95 28.07 9.72
C SER A 667 34.70 27.49 10.92
N CYS A 668 35.73 26.69 10.65
CA CYS A 668 36.48 25.93 11.64
C CYS A 668 37.98 25.94 11.31
N VAL A 669 38.82 26.09 12.32
CA VAL A 669 40.28 25.88 12.21
C VAL A 669 40.58 24.45 12.62
N VAL A 670 41.28 23.70 11.78
CA VAL A 670 41.70 22.32 12.04
C VAL A 670 43.22 22.26 12.04
N ASP A 671 43.78 21.85 13.17
CA ASP A 671 45.22 21.72 13.38
C ASP A 671 45.56 20.24 13.63
N GLN A 672 46.58 19.73 12.94
CA GLN A 672 47.03 18.36 13.13
C GLN A 672 47.90 18.22 14.39
N ILE A 673 47.44 17.41 15.35
CA ILE A 673 48.17 17.14 16.59
C ILE A 673 49.21 16.04 16.36
N ASP A 674 48.76 14.93 15.75
CA ASP A 674 49.59 13.79 15.41
C ASP A 674 49.06 13.12 14.13
N LYS A 675 49.63 11.96 13.74
CA LYS A 675 49.28 11.27 12.49
C LYS A 675 47.82 10.82 12.43
N GLU A 676 47.18 10.58 13.57
CA GLU A 676 45.82 10.03 13.67
C GLU A 676 44.85 11.02 14.31
N THR A 677 45.32 12.09 14.94
CA THR A 677 44.50 13.02 15.71
C THR A 677 44.63 14.46 15.20
N LEU A 678 43.48 15.07 14.94
CA LEU A 678 43.31 16.48 14.59
C LEU A 678 42.60 17.19 15.74
N SER A 679 42.99 18.42 16.09
CA SER A 679 42.13 19.33 16.86
C SER A 679 41.34 20.23 15.94
N PHE A 680 40.13 20.58 16.34
CA PHE A 680 39.35 21.59 15.64
C PHE A 680 38.81 22.65 16.60
N LYS A 681 38.62 23.86 16.09
CA LYS A 681 38.01 24.98 16.81
C LYS A 681 37.11 25.79 15.89
N PHE A 682 35.83 25.89 16.24
CA PHE A 682 34.85 26.71 15.54
C PHE A 682 35.15 28.20 15.72
N LEU A 683 35.06 28.95 14.63
CA LEU A 683 35.18 30.41 14.59
C LEU A 683 33.82 31.12 14.76
N GLY A 684 32.72 30.37 14.67
CA GLY A 684 31.35 30.84 14.81
C GLY A 684 30.45 29.85 15.56
N ARG A 685 29.21 29.67 15.08
CA ARG A 685 28.26 28.72 15.68
C ARG A 685 28.77 27.28 15.51
N PRO A 686 28.75 26.44 16.56
CA PRO A 686 29.22 25.07 16.46
C PRO A 686 28.26 24.23 15.60
N LEU A 687 28.83 23.43 14.69
CA LEU A 687 28.10 22.50 13.85
C LEU A 687 28.44 21.07 14.28
N TYR A 688 27.45 20.30 14.76
CA TYR A 688 27.67 18.92 15.21
C TYR A 688 27.80 17.91 14.06
N ARG A 689 27.73 18.41 12.82
CA ARG A 689 28.09 17.70 11.60
C ARG A 689 29.14 18.55 10.90
N LEU A 690 30.41 18.18 11.04
CA LEU A 690 31.54 18.98 10.55
C LEU A 690 31.90 18.54 9.12
N PRO A 691 31.70 19.41 8.11
CA PRO A 691 32.17 19.13 6.75
C PRO A 691 33.71 19.19 6.70
N MET A 692 34.32 18.18 6.11
CA MET A 692 35.77 18.06 6.00
C MET A 692 36.18 17.56 4.63
N THR A 693 37.30 18.06 4.13
CA THR A 693 38.00 17.49 2.99
C THR A 693 39.01 16.47 3.51
N ILE A 694 38.89 15.21 3.10
CA ILE A 694 39.87 14.17 3.42
C ILE A 694 40.73 13.83 2.19
N ARG A 695 42.05 13.81 2.37
CA ARG A 695 43.04 13.56 1.33
C ARG A 695 43.74 12.23 1.55
N PRO A 696 43.67 11.29 0.59
CA PRO A 696 44.47 10.08 0.64
C PRO A 696 45.97 10.39 0.38
N PRO A 697 46.89 9.49 0.74
CA PRO A 697 48.30 9.60 0.40
C PRO A 697 48.55 9.73 -1.11
N VAL A 698 47.68 9.08 -1.90
CA VAL A 698 47.71 9.09 -3.36
C VAL A 698 46.26 9.14 -3.85
N GLY A 699 45.95 10.10 -4.71
CA GLY A 699 44.61 10.27 -5.30
C GLY A 699 43.99 11.64 -5.00
N GLU A 700 42.80 11.85 -5.54
CA GLU A 700 42.02 13.07 -5.31
C GLU A 700 41.35 13.06 -3.93
N PRO A 701 41.18 14.23 -3.29
CA PRO A 701 40.44 14.37 -2.04
C PRO A 701 38.96 13.98 -2.18
N CYS A 702 38.36 13.57 -1.06
CA CYS A 702 36.93 13.36 -0.93
C CYS A 702 36.35 14.36 0.08
N GLU A 703 35.13 14.83 -0.14
CA GLU A 703 34.39 15.60 0.86
C GLU A 703 33.56 14.65 1.74
N ILE A 704 33.71 14.80 3.05
CA ILE A 704 33.04 14.00 4.07
C ILE A 704 32.35 14.88 5.11
N VAL A 705 31.39 14.32 5.83
CA VAL A 705 30.74 14.94 6.98
C VAL A 705 30.99 14.07 8.20
N VAL A 706 31.66 14.63 9.20
CA VAL A 706 31.97 13.94 10.45
C VAL A 706 30.97 14.33 11.54
N PRO A 707 30.11 13.42 12.02
CA PRO A 707 29.29 13.66 13.20
C PRO A 707 30.18 13.84 14.43
N LEU A 708 29.96 14.94 15.16
CA LEU A 708 30.67 15.28 16.38
C LEU A 708 29.84 14.86 17.60
N VAL A 709 30.48 14.17 18.54
CA VAL A 709 29.85 13.75 19.78
C VAL A 709 30.21 14.74 20.90
N GLY A 710 29.19 15.43 21.44
CA GLY A 710 29.29 16.38 22.56
C GLY A 710 29.75 15.74 23.88
N ARG A 711 30.15 16.55 24.87
CA ARG A 711 30.24 16.09 26.28
C ARG A 711 28.86 15.98 26.94
N ASP A 712 27.96 16.88 26.56
CA ASP A 712 26.59 16.93 27.05
C ASP A 712 25.63 16.52 25.93
N ALA A 713 24.45 16.04 26.31
CA ALA A 713 23.42 15.72 25.33
C ALA A 713 22.91 17.00 24.65
N ALA A 714 22.43 16.91 23.42
CA ALA A 714 21.95 18.08 22.67
C ALA A 714 20.87 17.68 21.69
N ILE A 715 20.09 18.65 21.22
CA ILE A 715 19.16 18.45 20.10
C ILE A 715 19.68 19.23 18.91
N ALA A 716 20.03 18.52 17.85
CA ALA A 716 20.39 19.08 16.57
C ALA A 716 19.16 19.15 15.66
N LEU A 717 18.92 20.31 15.06
CA LEU A 717 17.89 20.53 14.05
C LEU A 717 18.35 19.99 12.69
N ALA A 718 17.42 19.95 11.73
CA ALA A 718 17.68 19.48 10.36
C ALA A 718 18.78 20.30 9.64
N ASP A 719 18.94 21.58 9.99
CA ASP A 719 19.98 22.47 9.46
C ASP A 719 21.34 22.31 10.17
N GLY A 720 21.44 21.41 11.14
CA GLY A 720 22.64 21.15 11.94
C GLY A 720 22.85 22.09 13.12
N SER A 721 21.97 23.08 13.32
CA SER A 721 22.01 23.98 14.48
C SER A 721 21.51 23.28 15.75
N ILE A 722 21.93 23.75 16.93
CA ILE A 722 21.54 23.17 18.22
C ILE A 722 20.45 24.01 18.87
N LEU A 723 19.40 23.35 19.38
CA LEU A 723 18.42 24.00 20.24
C LEU A 723 19.04 24.39 21.58
N GLY A 724 18.91 25.68 21.93
CA GLY A 724 19.35 26.19 23.23
C GLY A 724 18.46 25.68 24.37
N PRO A 725 18.99 25.60 25.60
CA PRO A 725 18.18 25.34 26.79
C PRO A 725 17.04 26.35 26.94
N GLY A 726 15.83 25.89 27.31
CA GLY A 726 14.67 26.77 27.46
C GLY A 726 14.08 27.28 26.15
N ALA A 727 14.52 26.77 24.99
CA ALA A 727 13.93 27.14 23.71
C ALA A 727 12.47 26.69 23.63
N GLN A 728 11.61 27.56 23.07
CA GLN A 728 10.23 27.23 22.74
C GLN A 728 10.13 27.02 21.24
N VAL A 729 9.66 25.86 20.82
CA VAL A 729 9.60 25.47 19.41
C VAL A 729 8.25 24.83 19.06
N ASP A 730 7.89 24.87 17.78
CA ASP A 730 6.71 24.17 17.30
C ASP A 730 7.00 22.67 17.11
N LEU A 731 5.94 21.87 17.03
CA LEU A 731 6.01 20.46 16.66
C LEU A 731 6.64 20.24 15.27
N GLY A 732 6.56 21.23 14.37
CA GLY A 732 7.16 21.18 13.04
C GLY A 732 8.68 21.13 13.08
N THR A 733 9.30 21.72 14.10
CA THR A 733 10.75 21.80 14.33
C THR A 733 11.36 20.44 14.64
N LEU A 734 10.55 19.45 15.07
CA LEU A 734 10.99 18.06 15.24
C LEU A 734 11.33 17.36 13.93
N ARG A 735 10.88 17.90 12.80
CA ARG A 735 11.12 17.36 11.47
C ARG A 735 12.62 17.42 11.15
N GLY A 736 13.21 16.24 10.94
CA GLY A 736 14.66 16.08 10.73
C GLY A 736 15.53 16.31 11.97
N ALA A 737 14.95 16.65 13.13
CA ALA A 737 15.71 16.88 14.36
C ALA A 737 16.13 15.57 15.04
N VAL A 738 17.31 15.59 15.67
CA VAL A 738 17.95 14.43 16.29
C VAL A 738 18.48 14.81 17.68
N ALA A 739 18.12 14.03 18.70
CA ALA A 739 18.80 14.08 19.99
C ALA A 739 20.13 13.32 19.90
N ILE A 740 21.21 13.94 20.35
CA ILE A 740 22.57 13.41 20.30
C ILE A 740 23.07 13.30 21.73
N SER A 741 23.67 12.17 22.10
CA SER A 741 24.26 12.00 23.43
C SER A 741 25.52 11.12 23.40
N PRO A 742 26.61 11.52 24.09
CA PRO A 742 27.84 10.72 24.20
C PRO A 742 27.72 9.46 25.03
N ARG A 743 26.68 9.37 25.86
CA ARG A 743 26.44 8.25 26.76
C ARG A 743 24.96 7.92 26.68
N ARG A 744 24.62 6.67 27.00
CA ARG A 744 23.22 6.29 27.16
C ARG A 744 22.56 7.19 28.20
N THR A 745 21.61 8.01 27.74
CA THR A 745 20.84 8.97 28.53
C THR A 745 19.36 8.75 28.27
N VAL A 746 18.49 9.24 29.14
CA VAL A 746 17.04 9.13 28.94
C VAL A 746 16.51 10.51 28.61
N LEU A 747 15.82 10.63 27.49
CA LEU A 747 15.07 11.81 27.10
C LEU A 747 13.63 11.62 27.58
N HIS A 748 13.16 12.54 28.41
CA HIS A 748 11.84 12.52 29.02
C HIS A 748 10.97 13.62 28.42
N VAL A 749 9.72 13.30 28.14
CA VAL A 749 8.71 14.22 27.60
C VAL A 749 7.47 14.16 28.49
N ALA A 750 7.03 15.30 29.01
CA ALA A 750 5.84 15.41 29.84
C ALA A 750 5.11 16.73 29.63
N ALA A 751 3.91 16.88 30.19
CA ALA A 751 3.26 18.18 30.27
C ALA A 751 4.05 19.12 31.18
N LYS A 752 4.13 20.40 30.81
CA LYS A 752 4.87 21.41 31.57
C LYS A 752 4.45 21.44 33.03
N GLY A 753 5.43 21.34 33.94
CA GLY A 753 5.19 21.35 35.39
C GLY A 753 4.66 20.04 35.98
N THR A 754 4.51 18.97 35.18
CA THR A 754 4.20 17.62 35.69
C THR A 754 5.47 16.78 35.84
N LYS A 755 5.69 16.23 37.04
CA LYS A 755 6.81 15.33 37.34
C LYS A 755 6.46 13.84 37.21
N SER A 756 5.20 13.54 36.91
CA SER A 756 4.64 12.19 36.91
C SER A 756 3.67 12.05 35.76
N GLY A 757 3.89 11.05 34.91
CA GLY A 757 3.22 10.92 33.61
C GLY A 757 4.06 11.57 32.51
N GLY A 758 4.34 10.81 31.45
CA GLY A 758 5.25 11.23 30.39
C GLY A 758 5.83 10.03 29.63
N LEU A 759 6.47 10.30 28.50
CA LEU A 759 7.19 9.29 27.70
C LEU A 759 8.70 9.44 27.94
N SER A 760 9.38 8.31 28.13
CA SER A 760 10.85 8.25 28.20
C SER A 760 11.40 7.47 27.01
N ALA A 761 12.46 7.98 26.39
CA ALA A 761 13.21 7.29 25.35
C ALA A 761 14.71 7.30 25.66
N ALA A 762 15.38 6.17 25.49
CA ALA A 762 16.83 6.11 25.63
C ALA A 762 17.51 6.73 24.39
N VAL A 763 18.45 7.64 24.63
CA VAL A 763 19.35 8.20 23.62
C VAL A 763 20.72 7.61 23.84
N ASP A 764 21.18 6.79 22.89
CA ASP A 764 22.52 6.20 22.87
C ASP A 764 23.16 6.54 21.53
N GLY A 765 24.07 7.51 21.53
CA GLY A 765 24.59 8.12 20.31
C GLY A 765 23.62 9.12 19.69
N GLN A 766 22.61 8.64 18.96
CA GLN A 766 21.64 9.48 18.26
C GLN A 766 20.22 8.90 18.31
N LEU A 767 19.21 9.75 18.50
CA LEU A 767 17.79 9.41 18.46
C LEU A 767 17.02 10.44 17.62
N PRO A 768 16.39 10.04 16.50
CA PRO A 768 15.50 10.92 15.74
C PRO A 768 14.31 11.34 16.60
N LEU A 769 14.07 12.64 16.73
CA LEU A 769 13.00 13.15 17.59
C LEU A 769 11.60 12.96 17.00
N GLY A 770 11.51 12.65 15.70
CA GLY A 770 10.27 12.20 15.07
C GLY A 770 9.59 11.02 15.80
N VAL A 771 10.35 10.19 16.53
CA VAL A 771 9.82 9.10 17.37
C VAL A 771 8.86 9.63 18.45
N LEU A 772 9.15 10.81 19.01
CA LEU A 772 8.42 11.37 20.15
C LEU A 772 7.21 12.19 19.73
N ARG A 773 7.05 12.46 18.42
CA ARG A 773 6.01 13.36 17.92
C ARG A 773 4.61 12.93 18.33
N SER A 774 4.25 11.67 18.11
CA SER A 774 2.90 11.18 18.45
C SER A 774 2.61 11.27 19.95
N ALA A 775 3.63 11.07 20.79
CA ALA A 775 3.48 11.21 22.23
C ALA A 775 3.37 12.68 22.67
N ILE A 776 4.12 13.59 22.03
CA ILE A 776 3.98 15.03 22.27
C ILE A 776 2.60 15.52 21.81
N ASP A 777 2.13 15.07 20.64
CA ASP A 777 0.78 15.36 20.13
C ASP A 777 -0.31 14.86 21.11
N GLU A 778 -0.16 13.64 21.64
CA GLU A 778 -1.10 13.07 22.61
C GLU A 778 -1.10 13.86 23.93
N ILE A 779 0.09 14.20 24.46
CA ILE A 779 0.23 15.03 25.67
C ILE A 779 -0.45 16.38 25.44
N LEU A 780 -0.12 17.09 24.35
CA LEU A 780 -0.71 18.39 24.03
C LEU A 780 -2.23 18.32 23.82
N ALA A 781 -2.74 17.24 23.23
CA ALA A 781 -4.19 17.04 23.05
C ALA A 781 -4.95 16.83 24.36
N THR A 782 -4.27 16.36 25.42
CA THR A 782 -4.86 16.20 26.76
C THR A 782 -4.84 17.48 27.61
N LEU A 783 -4.17 18.54 27.13
CA LEU A 783 -4.02 19.78 27.87
C LEU A 783 -5.20 20.73 27.64
N PRO A 784 -5.75 21.35 28.71
CA PRO A 784 -6.99 22.12 28.64
C PRO A 784 -6.84 23.52 28.03
N LEU A 785 -5.64 24.13 27.99
CA LEU A 785 -5.41 25.50 27.51
C LEU A 785 -4.58 25.51 26.23
N GLN A 786 -4.87 26.48 25.35
CA GLN A 786 -4.19 26.65 24.06
C GLN A 786 -2.70 27.10 24.20
N ASP A 787 -2.32 27.58 25.38
CA ASP A 787 -0.95 27.99 25.74
C ASP A 787 -0.19 26.93 26.56
N ASP A 788 -0.80 25.75 26.79
CA ASP A 788 -0.14 24.68 27.53
C ASP A 788 0.99 24.07 26.71
N LEU A 789 2.09 23.75 27.38
CA LEU A 789 3.35 23.32 26.78
C LEU A 789 3.68 21.89 27.18
N ALA A 790 4.33 21.16 26.27
CA ALA A 790 5.04 19.93 26.63
C ALA A 790 6.53 20.25 26.86
N GLU A 791 7.11 19.72 27.92
CA GLU A 791 8.53 19.86 28.27
C GLU A 791 9.30 18.60 27.86
N LEU A 792 10.46 18.81 27.25
CA LEU A 792 11.40 17.77 26.83
C LEU A 792 12.75 18.02 27.49
N GLU A 793 13.23 17.04 28.27
CA GLU A 793 14.45 17.16 29.07
C GLU A 793 15.30 15.89 29.00
N PHE A 794 16.62 16.05 29.06
CA PHE A 794 17.52 14.93 29.30
C PHE A 794 17.55 14.65 30.81
N MET A 795 17.12 13.45 31.22
CA MET A 795 17.10 13.05 32.62
C MET A 795 18.50 13.08 33.22
N GLY A 796 18.65 13.82 34.32
CA GLY A 796 19.93 14.05 34.99
C GLY A 796 20.72 15.26 34.47
N ASP A 797 20.20 15.98 33.48
CA ASP A 797 20.70 17.29 33.06
C ASP A 797 20.16 18.40 33.97
N THR A 798 20.93 19.46 34.14
CA THR A 798 20.55 20.63 34.97
C THR A 798 20.11 21.83 34.13
N ARG A 799 20.20 21.72 32.80
CA ARG A 799 19.77 22.76 31.85
C ARG A 799 18.25 22.84 31.76
N LEU A 800 17.75 24.02 31.37
CA LEU A 800 16.31 24.25 31.20
C LEU A 800 15.73 23.31 30.10
N PRO A 801 14.56 22.68 30.35
CA PRO A 801 13.86 21.88 29.35
C PRO A 801 13.53 22.66 28.08
N ILE A 802 13.29 21.94 27.00
CA ILE A 802 12.78 22.52 25.74
C ILE A 802 11.26 22.42 25.76
N ASP A 803 10.59 23.54 25.47
CA ASP A 803 9.13 23.62 25.47
C ASP A 803 8.56 23.46 24.05
N PHE A 804 7.47 22.73 23.93
CA PHE A 804 6.70 22.55 22.69
C PHE A 804 5.27 23.07 22.84
N ASN A 805 4.76 23.75 21.80
CA ASN A 805 3.35 24.16 21.69
C ASN A 805 2.72 23.63 20.38
N SER A 806 1.39 23.56 20.37
CA SER A 806 0.51 23.32 19.23
C SER A 806 0.43 24.47 18.20
N GLY A 807 0.89 25.68 18.55
CA GLY A 807 0.86 26.87 17.68
C GLY A 807 2.10 27.09 16.79
N ASN A 808 1.92 27.67 15.60
CA ASN A 808 3.01 28.13 14.71
C ASN A 808 3.66 29.42 15.26
N PHE A 809 4.99 29.45 15.43
CA PHE A 809 5.74 30.67 15.77
C PHE A 809 6.67 31.13 14.64
N GLY A 810 6.94 32.44 14.61
CA GLY A 810 7.99 33.08 13.82
C GLY A 810 9.42 32.78 14.36
N PRO A 811 10.46 33.49 13.89
CA PRO A 811 11.84 32.99 13.87
C PRO A 811 12.42 32.65 15.26
N LEU A 812 13.19 31.55 15.28
CA LEU A 812 13.85 30.93 16.42
C LEU A 812 14.80 31.87 17.17
N VAL A 813 14.70 31.92 18.50
CA VAL A 813 15.71 32.54 19.36
C VAL A 813 16.90 31.57 19.47
N THR A 814 17.96 31.84 18.70
CA THR A 814 19.25 31.15 18.83
C THR A 814 20.10 31.87 19.87
N VAL A 815 20.50 31.17 20.94
CA VAL A 815 21.30 31.76 22.03
C VAL A 815 22.80 31.60 21.75
N ASP A 816 23.54 32.68 21.97
CA ASP A 816 25.00 32.69 22.01
C ASP A 816 25.50 32.20 23.38
N LEU A 817 26.33 31.16 23.41
CA LEU A 817 26.74 30.46 24.63
C LEU A 817 27.68 31.27 25.56
N ASP A 818 28.01 32.52 25.23
CA ASP A 818 28.96 33.34 25.98
C ASP A 818 28.40 33.99 27.27
N GLN A 819 27.16 33.69 27.69
CA GLN A 819 26.55 34.30 28.90
C GLN A 819 26.16 33.39 30.07
N VAL A 820 26.44 32.08 30.03
CA VAL A 820 26.16 31.23 31.21
C VAL A 820 27.31 31.30 32.21
N LYS A 821 27.21 32.22 33.19
CA LYS A 821 28.03 32.17 34.40
C LYS A 821 27.67 30.91 35.21
N LEU A 822 28.64 30.00 35.34
CA LEU A 822 28.62 28.90 36.29
C LEU A 822 28.39 29.41 37.72
N VAL A 823 27.26 29.05 38.33
CA VAL A 823 27.10 29.04 39.79
C VAL A 823 27.39 27.61 40.25
N ILE A 824 28.60 27.38 40.73
CA ILE A 824 28.99 26.12 41.37
C ILE A 824 28.42 26.13 42.79
N GLY A 825 27.38 25.33 43.03
CA GLY A 825 26.83 25.04 44.36
C GLY A 825 26.89 23.55 44.63
N TYR A 826 28.04 23.04 45.06
CA TYR A 826 28.18 21.68 45.57
C TYR A 826 27.66 21.64 47.01
N LYS A 827 26.58 20.88 47.29
CA LYS A 827 26.16 20.55 48.65
C LYS A 827 26.18 19.03 48.80
N PRO A 828 27.09 18.43 49.58
CA PRO A 828 27.16 16.98 49.75
C PRO A 828 26.03 16.47 50.67
N PRO A 829 25.69 15.16 50.59
CA PRO A 829 24.55 14.58 51.31
C PRO A 829 24.84 14.40 52.82
N PRO A 830 23.82 14.29 53.68
CA PRO A 830 24.02 14.12 55.11
C PRO A 830 24.23 12.63 55.46
N ASP A 831 25.39 12.32 56.04
CA ASP A 831 25.63 11.07 56.75
C ASP A 831 25.25 11.21 58.23
N CYS A 832 24.44 10.26 58.70
CA CYS A 832 24.16 10.01 60.11
C CYS A 832 25.36 9.31 60.78
N CYS A 833 25.94 9.90 61.84
CA CYS A 833 26.26 9.20 63.09
C CYS A 833 26.82 10.13 64.18
N ALA A 834 26.54 9.75 65.42
CA ALA A 834 26.72 10.48 66.67
C ALA A 834 28.18 10.82 67.05
N ALA A 835 28.39 11.94 67.77
CA ALA A 835 28.65 11.96 69.23
C ALA A 835 29.39 13.23 69.72
N ARG A 836 28.75 13.88 70.72
CA ARG A 836 29.30 14.52 71.94
C ARG A 836 30.30 15.71 71.88
N ARG A 837 29.81 16.78 72.53
CA ARG A 837 30.43 17.68 73.53
C ARG A 837 31.20 18.92 73.08
N ASP A 838 30.48 20.04 73.20
CA ASP A 838 30.85 21.34 73.79
C ASP A 838 32.32 21.59 74.25
N LYS A 839 32.92 22.61 73.61
CA LYS A 839 33.55 23.85 74.15
C LYS A 839 34.88 23.77 74.96
N PRO A 840 35.62 24.89 75.12
CA PRO A 840 36.30 25.68 74.08
C PRO A 840 37.76 26.07 74.47
N ASP A 841 38.62 26.36 73.48
CA ASP A 841 39.57 27.50 73.43
C ASP A 841 40.37 27.44 72.13
#